data_AF-Q75UG7-F1
#
_entry.id   AF-Q75UG7-F1
#
_cell.length_a   1.000
_cell.length_b   1.000
_cell.length_c   1.000
_cell.angle_alpha   90.00
_cell.angle_beta   90.00
_cell.angle_gamma   90.00
#
_symmetry.space_group_name_H-M   'P 1'
#
loop_
_entity.id
_entity.type
_entity.pdbx_description
1 polymer ?
#
loop_
_entity_poly.entity_id
_entity_poly.type
_entity_poly.pdbx_seq_one_letter_code
_entity_poly.pdbx_strand_id
1 'polypeptide(L)'
;MAIKKVLKIILAIIIIISCQLPLNQKTVYASPNSPKDNTWIQAASLTWLMDMSSLLYQLISTRIPSFASPNGLYMREQTIDSNTGQIQIDNEHRLLRWDRRPPNDIFLNGFIPRVTNQNLSPVEDTHLLNYLRTNSPSIFVSTTRARYNNLGLEITPWTPHSANNNIIYRYEIFAPGGIDINASLSRNHNPFPNEDEITFPGGIRPEFIRSTYEYHNGEIVRIWINPNFINPSTLNDVSGPSNISKVFWHENHSEGNNMDSKGFILDLDYNQDFDMFAPNGEIPNNNLLNNNSLNVIQNSEYQIKNKKDRNIVVTLDSDYGGSPVESYKNFGFENQKWNIKYDSKKNAYKIYNRETPTLLLSWNSNSSNGEQVIRGYTESGSNNQYWTIEKNVNGFYKFRNLSDPSKILDLKDGNTLNKTPLVVSSENSSSSQEWLIEKTNYQTVKDGTYQVSSKLNENKVIEQISTNKIHIFSNSDKENQVWNLIYNPILKAYKIKSLKYPNYSLAWDSNNTRTIVAATGDYNDQYWLIERNEDNTYIIRNYENRKIVLDLSNGSTTDGNGLLGFEFHGGINQRWIIKPFSFNSIQDGIYQFMTVINQDLIADLTTNNYTIATKTNNYSSNQKWTVTYNDKKRAYKIRNLQHAHLSLAWDSNHSDKIFGATGDYDDQYWIPILQTDGSFIFRNYKNPNKIFGTNGQPINDIPLKAQDVTGQNNQKWYLRHLNSSNNFTGYFNISSKKNFNKIITMNSNKTQAVIFDNIGINNQSWKLKYNDNKNAYQIHILDNFLYFQGGHNIVATMQNVTNDDLRSYWYVEYNFNKDGFIIRNAFDTSYVLDVFQGNFANNTPIITYQNYLNDNQLWNFIPSLGVEPR
;
A
#
# COMPACT_ATOMS: atom_id res chain seq x y z
N MET A 1 -14.41 19.97 -58.63
CA MET A 1 -13.93 20.22 -57.25
C MET A 1 -14.65 19.33 -56.21
N ALA A 2 -14.98 18.07 -56.57
CA ALA A 2 -15.74 17.15 -55.70
C ALA A 2 -14.90 15.96 -55.16
N ILE A 3 -13.71 15.73 -55.70
CA ILE A 3 -12.83 14.61 -55.32
C ILE A 3 -12.04 14.88 -54.01
N LYS A 4 -11.84 16.15 -53.63
CA LYS A 4 -11.17 16.54 -52.37
C LYS A 4 -12.07 16.44 -51.11
N LYS A 5 -13.40 16.37 -51.25
CA LYS A 5 -14.32 16.20 -50.11
C LYS A 5 -14.55 14.72 -49.75
N VAL A 6 -14.48 13.81 -50.71
CA VAL A 6 -14.65 12.37 -50.48
C VAL A 6 -13.41 11.75 -49.79
N LEU A 7 -12.20 12.24 -50.09
CA LEU A 7 -10.97 11.75 -49.44
C LEU A 7 -10.84 12.14 -47.96
N LYS A 8 -11.41 13.29 -47.55
CA LYS A 8 -11.43 13.71 -46.13
C LYS A 8 -12.43 12.92 -45.28
N ILE A 9 -13.51 12.42 -45.89
CA ILE A 9 -14.51 11.59 -45.20
C ILE A 9 -14.00 10.16 -45.05
N ILE A 10 -13.27 9.62 -46.03
CA ILE A 10 -12.66 8.28 -45.94
C ILE A 10 -11.47 8.25 -44.95
N LEU A 11 -10.68 9.33 -44.86
CA LEU A 11 -9.60 9.41 -43.86
C LEU A 11 -10.13 9.58 -42.42
N ALA A 12 -11.29 10.23 -42.25
CA ALA A 12 -11.96 10.34 -40.94
C ALA A 12 -12.62 9.00 -40.51
N ILE A 13 -13.09 8.18 -41.46
CA ILE A 13 -13.67 6.86 -41.16
C ILE A 13 -12.57 5.82 -40.86
N ILE A 14 -11.38 5.93 -41.46
CA ILE A 14 -10.24 5.03 -41.15
C ILE A 14 -9.58 5.35 -39.80
N ILE A 15 -9.64 6.60 -39.34
CA ILE A 15 -9.16 7.00 -38.00
C ILE A 15 -10.16 6.61 -36.88
N ILE A 16 -11.42 6.34 -37.21
CA ILE A 16 -12.42 5.86 -36.24
C ILE A 16 -12.47 4.31 -36.15
N ILE A 17 -11.94 3.59 -37.14
CA ILE A 17 -11.95 2.11 -37.17
C ILE A 17 -10.64 1.45 -36.67
N SER A 18 -9.57 2.22 -36.45
CA SER A 18 -8.28 1.71 -35.94
C SER A 18 -7.99 2.02 -34.47
N CYS A 19 -8.96 2.58 -33.74
CA CYS A 19 -8.94 2.70 -32.28
C CYS A 19 -9.97 1.75 -31.65
N GLN A 20 -9.90 0.46 -31.98
CA GLN A 20 -10.37 -0.57 -31.05
C GLN A 20 -9.30 -0.71 -29.97
N LEU A 21 -9.30 0.25 -29.04
CA LEU A 21 -8.86 -0.05 -27.67
C LEU A 21 -9.61 -1.34 -27.27
N PRO A 22 -8.94 -2.36 -26.70
CA PRO A 22 -9.68 -3.37 -25.98
C PRO A 22 -10.43 -2.64 -24.87
N LEU A 23 -11.72 -2.37 -25.09
CA LEU A 23 -12.71 -2.28 -24.05
C LEU A 23 -12.69 -3.65 -23.36
N ASN A 24 -11.68 -3.89 -22.54
CA ASN A 24 -11.81 -4.74 -21.39
C ASN A 24 -12.97 -4.11 -20.62
N GLN A 25 -14.17 -4.64 -20.84
CA GLN A 25 -15.21 -4.56 -19.85
C GLN A 25 -14.60 -5.18 -18.59
N LYS A 26 -14.00 -4.33 -17.75
CA LYS A 26 -13.84 -4.56 -16.33
C LYS A 26 -15.27 -4.59 -15.76
N THR A 27 -16.02 -5.65 -16.06
CA THR A 27 -17.22 -5.99 -15.30
C THR A 27 -16.76 -6.72 -14.05
N VAL A 28 -15.97 -6.02 -13.23
CA VAL A 28 -16.12 -6.18 -11.79
C VAL A 28 -17.44 -5.48 -11.52
N TYR A 29 -18.45 -6.24 -11.09
CA TYR A 29 -19.67 -5.64 -10.58
C TYR A 29 -19.26 -4.73 -9.41
N ALA A 30 -19.06 -3.43 -9.67
CA ALA A 30 -18.93 -2.46 -8.61
C ALA A 30 -20.20 -2.61 -7.77
N SER A 31 -20.07 -3.04 -6.52
CA SER A 31 -21.21 -3.04 -5.60
C SER A 31 -21.80 -1.62 -5.64
N PRO A 32 -23.13 -1.44 -5.74
CA PRO A 32 -23.75 -0.13 -5.96
C PRO A 32 -23.33 0.99 -4.99
N ASN A 33 -22.70 0.63 -3.87
CA ASN A 33 -22.27 1.50 -2.78
C ASN A 33 -20.75 1.51 -2.52
N SER A 34 -19.91 0.93 -3.41
CA SER A 34 -18.45 0.96 -3.23
C SER A 34 -17.88 2.38 -3.38
N PRO A 35 -16.71 2.67 -2.79
CA PRO A 35 -15.99 3.92 -3.00
C PRO A 35 -15.85 4.26 -4.49
N LYS A 36 -15.97 5.54 -4.83
CA LYS A 36 -15.92 6.03 -6.23
C LYS A 36 -14.53 5.95 -6.85
N ASP A 37 -13.50 5.92 -6.00
CA ASP A 37 -12.10 5.89 -6.40
C ASP A 37 -11.26 5.15 -5.35
N ASN A 38 -9.94 5.10 -5.55
CA ASN A 38 -9.01 4.35 -4.71
C ASN A 38 -8.45 5.19 -3.54
N THR A 39 -8.89 6.45 -3.36
CA THR A 39 -8.33 7.39 -2.37
C THR A 39 -8.32 6.79 -0.97
N TRP A 40 -9.38 6.08 -0.58
CA TRP A 40 -9.53 5.46 0.74
C TRP A 40 -8.40 4.49 1.12
N ILE A 41 -7.65 3.95 0.14
CA ILE A 41 -6.55 2.99 0.32
C ILE A 41 -5.23 3.42 -0.33
N GLN A 42 -5.12 4.66 -0.83
CA GLN A 42 -3.90 5.13 -1.49
C GLN A 42 -2.69 5.22 -0.55
N ALA A 43 -2.92 5.25 0.76
CA ALA A 43 -1.87 5.25 1.78
C ALA A 43 -1.19 3.89 2.00
N ALA A 44 -1.77 2.80 1.47
CA ALA A 44 -1.41 1.43 1.81
C ALA A 44 0.10 1.15 1.70
N SER A 45 0.67 0.61 2.78
CA SER A 45 2.00 -0.02 2.79
C SER A 45 2.02 -1.31 1.96
N LEU A 46 0.93 -2.06 1.98
CA LEU A 46 0.65 -3.14 1.03
C LEU A 46 0.28 -2.57 -0.34
N THR A 47 1.26 -2.07 -1.10
CA THR A 47 1.03 -1.31 -2.34
C THR A 47 0.27 -2.07 -3.43
N TRP A 48 0.31 -3.40 -3.42
CA TRP A 48 -0.46 -4.25 -4.33
C TRP A 48 -1.98 -4.13 -4.11
N LEU A 49 -2.41 -3.69 -2.93
CA LEU A 49 -3.82 -3.52 -2.57
C LEU A 49 -4.45 -2.28 -3.20
N MET A 50 -3.63 -1.27 -3.56
CA MET A 50 -4.09 0.03 -4.05
C MET A 50 -4.95 -0.04 -5.30
N ASP A 51 -4.83 -1.12 -6.10
CA ASP A 51 -5.58 -1.33 -7.35
C ASP A 51 -6.78 -2.29 -7.17
N MET A 52 -7.08 -2.70 -5.93
CA MET A 52 -8.09 -3.73 -5.59
C MET A 52 -9.31 -3.17 -4.86
N SER A 53 -9.58 -1.87 -4.98
CA SER A 53 -10.64 -1.14 -4.25
C SER A 53 -12.00 -1.87 -4.22
N SER A 54 -12.51 -2.29 -5.39
CA SER A 54 -13.81 -2.97 -5.49
C SER A 54 -13.86 -4.29 -4.70
N LEU A 55 -12.86 -5.15 -4.88
CA LEU A 55 -12.80 -6.42 -4.15
C LEU A 55 -12.66 -6.17 -2.66
N LEU A 56 -11.74 -5.29 -2.26
CA LEU A 56 -11.47 -5.07 -0.86
C LEU A 56 -12.71 -4.57 -0.11
N TYR A 57 -13.44 -3.61 -0.70
CA TYR A 57 -14.69 -3.13 -0.12
C TYR A 57 -15.72 -4.27 0.03
N GLN A 58 -15.83 -5.15 -0.97
CA GLN A 58 -16.68 -6.33 -0.91
C GLN A 58 -16.29 -7.25 0.26
N LEU A 59 -15.01 -7.64 0.35
CA LEU A 59 -14.50 -8.54 1.39
C LEU A 59 -14.76 -7.99 2.80
N ILE A 60 -14.56 -6.69 3.01
CA ILE A 60 -14.85 -6.04 4.31
C ILE A 60 -16.36 -6.04 4.58
N SER A 61 -17.17 -5.65 3.60
CA SER A 61 -18.62 -5.43 3.77
C SER A 61 -19.41 -6.71 4.07
N THR A 62 -18.99 -7.87 3.56
CA THR A 62 -19.66 -9.17 3.82
C THR A 62 -19.82 -9.52 5.29
N ARG A 63 -18.91 -9.00 6.13
CA ARG A 63 -18.87 -9.28 7.57
C ARG A 63 -19.48 -8.16 8.40
N ILE A 64 -20.04 -7.15 7.75
CA ILE A 64 -20.70 -6.01 8.39
C ILE A 64 -22.20 -6.16 8.18
N PRO A 65 -22.98 -6.49 9.23
CA PRO A 65 -24.41 -6.59 9.09
C PRO A 65 -25.02 -5.20 8.86
N SER A 66 -26.08 -5.13 8.05
CA SER A 66 -26.71 -3.86 7.66
C SER A 66 -27.15 -3.01 8.86
N PHE A 67 -27.60 -3.61 9.96
CA PHE A 67 -27.98 -2.86 11.17
C PHE A 67 -26.78 -2.22 11.91
N ALA A 68 -25.56 -2.75 11.74
CA ALA A 68 -24.36 -2.17 12.33
C ALA A 68 -23.89 -0.95 11.52
N SER A 69 -24.03 -0.99 10.20
CA SER A 69 -23.66 0.09 9.28
C SER A 69 -24.76 0.31 8.22
N PRO A 70 -25.85 1.02 8.56
CA PRO A 70 -27.01 1.19 7.67
C PRO A 70 -26.69 1.90 6.36
N ASN A 71 -25.70 2.79 6.40
CA ASN A 71 -25.28 3.61 5.25
C ASN A 71 -24.02 3.04 4.57
N GLY A 72 -23.48 1.93 5.06
CA GLY A 72 -22.16 1.43 4.69
C GLY A 72 -21.01 2.21 5.35
N LEU A 73 -19.79 1.77 5.06
CA LEU A 73 -18.57 2.38 5.57
C LEU A 73 -18.36 3.78 4.98
N TYR A 74 -18.06 4.74 5.85
CA TYR A 74 -17.74 6.11 5.47
C TYR A 74 -16.22 6.27 5.33
N MET A 75 -15.79 6.81 4.19
CA MET A 75 -14.39 7.11 3.90
C MET A 75 -14.13 8.58 4.20
N ARG A 76 -12.96 8.94 4.76
CA ARG A 76 -12.64 10.35 4.98
C ARG A 76 -12.63 11.11 3.65
N GLU A 77 -13.41 12.19 3.62
CA GLU A 77 -13.45 13.10 2.48
C GLU A 77 -12.33 14.14 2.55
N GLN A 78 -12.07 14.84 1.44
CA GLN A 78 -11.16 15.99 1.35
C GLN A 78 -9.71 15.77 1.83
N THR A 79 -9.28 14.51 1.96
CA THR A 79 -7.88 14.18 2.27
C THR A 79 -6.89 14.56 1.16
N ILE A 80 -7.39 14.83 -0.04
CA ILE A 80 -6.62 15.29 -1.21
C ILE A 80 -7.31 16.54 -1.76
N ASP A 81 -6.54 17.58 -2.04
CA ASP A 81 -7.02 18.81 -2.70
C ASP A 81 -7.33 18.53 -4.17
N SER A 82 -8.56 18.82 -4.59
CA SER A 82 -9.04 18.59 -5.97
C SER A 82 -8.38 19.50 -7.02
N ASN A 83 -7.78 20.62 -6.61
CA ASN A 83 -7.09 21.54 -7.52
C ASN A 83 -5.65 21.12 -7.81
N THR A 84 -4.98 20.50 -6.84
CA THR A 84 -3.54 20.18 -6.90
C THR A 84 -3.26 18.67 -6.93
N GLY A 85 -4.21 17.83 -6.51
CA GLY A 85 -4.03 16.40 -6.33
C GLY A 85 -3.08 16.04 -5.17
N GLN A 86 -2.74 17.00 -4.31
CA GLN A 86 -1.84 16.80 -3.18
C GLN A 86 -2.60 16.50 -1.89
N ILE A 87 -1.93 15.84 -0.94
CA ILE A 87 -2.49 15.57 0.39
C ILE A 87 -2.75 16.88 1.12
N GLN A 88 -3.95 17.01 1.70
CA GLN A 88 -4.30 18.13 2.56
C GLN A 88 -3.57 18.03 3.91
N ILE A 89 -2.84 19.09 4.27
CA ILE A 89 -2.02 19.19 5.48
C ILE A 89 -2.55 20.34 6.33
N ASP A 90 -3.55 20.03 7.15
CA ASP A 90 -4.23 20.98 8.04
C ASP A 90 -4.70 20.28 9.32
N ASN A 91 -5.26 21.04 10.26
CA ASN A 91 -5.71 20.51 11.55
C ASN A 91 -6.85 19.48 11.41
N GLU A 92 -7.72 19.60 10.40
CA GLU A 92 -8.89 18.74 10.22
C GLU A 92 -8.51 17.32 9.79
N HIS A 93 -7.45 17.20 9.00
CA HIS A 93 -6.99 15.93 8.44
C HIS A 93 -5.79 15.32 9.18
N ARG A 94 -5.26 16.02 10.20
CA ARG A 94 -4.13 15.55 11.00
C ARG A 94 -4.51 14.36 11.86
N LEU A 95 -3.73 13.29 11.72
CA LEU A 95 -3.90 12.05 12.46
C LEU A 95 -2.71 11.79 13.37
N LEU A 96 -2.97 11.03 14.43
CA LEU A 96 -1.99 10.57 15.40
C LEU A 96 -2.02 9.05 15.51
N ARG A 97 -0.87 8.44 15.75
CA ARG A 97 -0.78 7.03 16.13
C ARG A 97 0.19 6.85 17.29
N TRP A 98 -0.26 6.20 18.34
CA TRP A 98 0.59 5.74 19.43
C TRP A 98 1.20 4.39 19.05
N ASP A 99 2.52 4.27 19.12
CA ASP A 99 3.21 3.03 18.78
C ASP A 99 4.48 2.89 19.63
N ARG A 100 4.87 1.66 19.94
CA ARG A 100 6.05 1.36 20.76
C ARG A 100 7.30 1.15 19.90
N ARG A 101 7.12 0.98 18.59
CA ARG A 101 8.24 0.87 17.63
C ARG A 101 8.87 2.25 17.39
N PRO A 102 10.20 2.33 17.23
CA PRO A 102 10.91 3.61 17.16
C PRO A 102 11.07 4.14 15.72
N PRO A 103 11.55 5.38 15.53
CA PRO A 103 11.76 6.00 14.21
C PRO A 103 12.62 5.19 13.24
N ASN A 104 13.67 4.50 13.71
CA ASN A 104 14.52 3.65 12.87
C ASN A 104 13.76 2.50 12.21
N ASP A 105 12.62 2.10 12.77
CA ASP A 105 11.67 1.17 12.15
C ASP A 105 10.61 1.92 11.35
N ILE A 106 9.82 2.79 12.01
CA ILE A 106 8.61 3.37 11.42
C ILE A 106 8.88 4.36 10.29
N PHE A 107 9.91 5.20 10.36
CA PHE A 107 10.23 6.11 9.24
C PHE A 107 10.86 5.39 8.05
N LEU A 108 11.40 4.18 8.26
CA LEU A 108 11.94 3.34 7.19
C LEU A 108 10.86 2.47 6.54
N ASN A 109 10.01 1.85 7.36
CA ASN A 109 9.06 0.82 6.92
C ASN A 109 7.63 1.32 6.76
N GLY A 110 7.29 2.44 7.39
CA GLY A 110 5.91 2.85 7.61
C GLY A 110 5.19 1.92 8.60
N PHE A 111 3.86 2.02 8.64
CA PHE A 111 3.02 1.12 9.41
C PHE A 111 2.56 -0.04 8.53
N ILE A 112 3.34 -1.13 8.55
CA ILE A 112 2.96 -2.40 7.92
C ILE A 112 1.93 -3.11 8.82
N PRO A 113 0.77 -3.55 8.28
CA PRO A 113 -0.21 -4.31 9.06
C PRO A 113 0.33 -5.67 9.53
N ARG A 114 -0.36 -6.27 10.50
CA ARG A 114 -0.01 -7.61 11.02
C ARG A 114 -0.23 -8.72 9.98
N VAL A 115 -1.16 -8.52 9.05
CA VAL A 115 -1.37 -9.41 7.89
C VAL A 115 -0.86 -8.75 6.62
N THR A 116 0.02 -9.43 5.90
CA THR A 116 0.66 -8.93 4.65
C THR A 116 0.47 -9.87 3.45
N ASN A 117 -0.25 -10.99 3.65
CA ASN A 117 -0.52 -12.00 2.65
C ASN A 117 -1.36 -11.43 1.48
N GLN A 118 -1.00 -11.76 0.23
CA GLN A 118 -1.74 -11.32 -0.96
C GLN A 118 -3.04 -12.11 -1.19
N ASN A 119 -3.12 -13.36 -0.71
CA ASN A 119 -4.33 -14.18 -0.82
C ASN A 119 -5.30 -13.87 0.33
N LEU A 120 -5.95 -12.70 0.28
CA LEU A 120 -6.82 -12.19 1.34
C LEU A 120 -8.09 -13.03 1.54
N SER A 121 -8.47 -13.22 2.80
CA SER A 121 -9.71 -13.88 3.20
C SER A 121 -10.67 -12.94 3.94
N PRO A 122 -11.99 -13.00 3.66
CA PRO A 122 -12.99 -12.26 4.43
C PRO A 122 -13.30 -12.86 5.81
N VAL A 123 -12.66 -13.98 6.19
CA VAL A 123 -12.90 -14.62 7.49
C VAL A 123 -12.24 -13.83 8.63
N GLU A 124 -10.93 -13.59 8.56
CA GLU A 124 -10.19 -12.78 9.54
C GLU A 124 -9.41 -11.62 8.91
N ASP A 125 -8.65 -11.84 7.83
CA ASP A 125 -7.69 -10.85 7.28
C ASP A 125 -8.32 -9.46 7.06
N THR A 126 -9.56 -9.42 6.57
CA THR A 126 -10.33 -8.18 6.30
C THR A 126 -11.54 -7.99 7.22
N HIS A 127 -11.62 -8.70 8.35
CA HIS A 127 -12.76 -8.64 9.25
C HIS A 127 -12.69 -7.44 10.21
N LEU A 128 -13.05 -6.25 9.70
CA LEU A 128 -12.94 -4.97 10.42
C LEU A 128 -13.59 -4.99 11.81
N LEU A 129 -14.83 -5.48 11.92
CA LEU A 129 -15.52 -5.53 13.21
C LEU A 129 -14.87 -6.47 14.24
N ASN A 130 -14.17 -7.53 13.80
CA ASN A 130 -13.43 -8.38 14.74
C ASN A 130 -12.15 -7.70 15.20
N TYR A 131 -11.43 -7.06 14.27
CA TYR A 131 -10.28 -6.23 14.57
C TYR A 131 -10.62 -5.15 15.62
N LEU A 132 -11.68 -4.36 15.41
CA LEU A 132 -12.10 -3.31 16.33
C LEU A 132 -12.52 -3.82 17.72
N ARG A 133 -13.00 -5.06 17.84
CA ARG A 133 -13.49 -5.63 19.12
C ARG A 133 -12.46 -6.45 19.87
N THR A 134 -11.51 -7.06 19.17
CA THR A 134 -10.62 -8.08 19.74
C THR A 134 -9.14 -7.81 19.44
N ASN A 135 -8.84 -6.77 18.67
CA ASN A 135 -7.50 -6.49 18.15
C ASN A 135 -6.91 -7.72 17.42
N SER A 136 -7.74 -8.43 16.64
CA SER A 136 -7.31 -9.60 15.88
C SER A 136 -6.32 -9.22 14.76
N PRO A 137 -5.38 -10.10 14.37
CA PRO A 137 -4.50 -9.84 13.24
C PRO A 137 -5.30 -9.56 11.98
N SER A 138 -5.03 -8.44 11.32
CA SER A 138 -5.71 -8.03 10.09
C SER A 138 -4.79 -7.19 9.21
N ILE A 139 -5.32 -6.77 8.06
CA ILE A 139 -4.66 -5.79 7.17
C ILE A 139 -4.84 -4.33 7.65
N PHE A 140 -5.54 -4.10 8.76
CA PHE A 140 -5.86 -2.76 9.23
C PHE A 140 -4.75 -2.18 10.10
N VAL A 141 -4.60 -0.86 10.04
CA VAL A 141 -3.78 -0.05 10.95
C VAL A 141 -4.62 1.14 11.39
N SER A 142 -4.80 1.31 12.68
CA SER A 142 -5.59 2.40 13.25
C SER A 142 -4.77 3.63 13.59
N THR A 143 -5.44 4.78 13.53
CA THR A 143 -4.99 6.10 13.95
C THR A 143 -6.14 6.81 14.67
N THR A 144 -5.85 7.85 15.43
CA THR A 144 -6.85 8.71 16.06
C THR A 144 -6.73 10.13 15.53
N ARG A 145 -7.83 10.88 15.42
CA ARG A 145 -7.80 12.29 15.01
C ARG A 145 -7.01 13.13 16.02
N ALA A 146 -6.21 14.07 15.53
CA ALA A 146 -5.75 15.17 16.37
C ALA A 146 -6.97 16.02 16.79
N ARG A 147 -6.98 16.48 18.03
CA ARG A 147 -8.13 17.20 18.60
C ARG A 147 -7.80 18.68 18.78
N TYR A 148 -8.77 19.54 18.50
CA TYR A 148 -8.62 20.99 18.59
C TYR A 148 -9.84 21.62 19.25
N ASN A 149 -9.65 22.73 19.95
CA ASN A 149 -10.76 23.56 20.41
C ASN A 149 -11.32 24.45 19.28
N ASN A 150 -12.37 25.21 19.56
CA ASN A 150 -13.00 26.15 18.63
C ASN A 150 -12.11 27.30 18.16
N LEU A 151 -10.94 27.52 18.79
CA LEU A 151 -9.93 28.51 18.38
C LEU A 151 -8.82 27.88 17.53
N GLY A 152 -8.91 26.57 17.23
CA GLY A 152 -7.88 25.85 16.48
C GLY A 152 -6.62 25.50 17.27
N LEU A 153 -6.67 25.58 18.61
CA LEU A 153 -5.57 25.16 19.48
C LEU A 153 -5.68 23.68 19.81
N GLU A 154 -4.56 22.94 19.71
CA GLU A 154 -4.52 21.50 19.96
C GLU A 154 -4.83 21.17 21.43
N ILE A 155 -5.69 20.18 21.64
CA ILE A 155 -6.08 19.66 22.95
C ILE A 155 -5.69 18.19 23.08
N THR A 156 -5.73 17.67 24.31
CA THR A 156 -5.31 16.31 24.62
C THR A 156 -6.05 15.28 23.73
N PRO A 157 -5.32 14.47 22.93
CA PRO A 157 -5.91 13.47 22.06
C PRO A 157 -6.35 12.23 22.86
N TRP A 158 -6.97 11.27 22.19
CA TRP A 158 -7.05 9.91 22.73
C TRP A 158 -5.63 9.42 23.05
N THR A 159 -5.45 8.86 24.25
CA THR A 159 -4.15 8.52 24.83
C THR A 159 -4.21 7.14 25.47
N PRO A 160 -3.27 6.23 25.16
CA PRO A 160 -3.25 4.91 25.78
C PRO A 160 -2.97 5.02 27.28
N HIS A 161 -3.57 4.16 28.09
CA HIS A 161 -3.37 4.11 29.54
C HIS A 161 -1.90 3.87 29.91
N SER A 162 -1.16 3.22 29.02
CA SER A 162 0.26 2.90 29.18
C SER A 162 1.20 4.06 28.81
N ALA A 163 0.69 5.19 28.29
CA ALA A 163 1.51 6.26 27.68
C ALA A 163 2.58 6.85 28.62
N ASN A 164 2.30 6.86 29.92
CA ASN A 164 3.20 7.40 30.94
C ASN A 164 4.23 6.38 31.46
N ASN A 165 4.24 5.16 30.91
CA ASN A 165 5.14 4.09 31.32
C ASN A 165 6.13 3.76 30.21
N ASN A 166 7.42 3.83 30.53
CA ASN A 166 8.54 3.45 29.66
C ASN A 166 8.58 4.24 28.34
N ILE A 167 8.93 3.60 27.22
CA ILE A 167 9.14 4.28 25.94
C ILE A 167 7.94 4.07 25.03
N ILE A 168 7.31 5.16 24.60
CA ILE A 168 6.25 5.15 23.59
C ILE A 168 6.43 6.34 22.65
N TYR A 169 5.90 6.23 21.43
CA TYR A 169 5.96 7.26 20.42
C TYR A 169 4.57 7.73 20.02
N ARG A 170 4.45 9.04 19.74
CA ARG A 170 3.24 9.64 19.18
C ARG A 170 3.52 10.17 17.78
N TYR A 171 3.21 9.36 16.77
CA TYR A 171 3.44 9.68 15.36
C TYR A 171 2.39 10.64 14.81
N GLU A 172 2.83 11.59 14.00
CA GLU A 172 2.00 12.55 13.26
C GLU A 172 1.89 12.13 11.79
N ILE A 173 0.65 12.05 11.29
CA ILE A 173 0.34 11.45 10.00
C ILE A 173 -0.59 12.38 9.18
N PHE A 174 -0.26 12.50 7.89
CA PHE A 174 -1.11 13.10 6.86
C PHE A 174 -1.15 12.14 5.67
N ALA A 175 -2.23 11.37 5.58
CA ALA A 175 -2.37 10.29 4.61
C ALA A 175 -3.66 10.46 3.79
N PRO A 176 -3.67 10.05 2.51
CA PRO A 176 -4.89 10.02 1.71
C PRO A 176 -5.84 8.93 2.22
N GLY A 177 -7.13 9.21 2.23
CA GLY A 177 -8.16 8.23 2.56
C GLY A 177 -8.26 7.86 4.04
N GLY A 178 -8.49 6.56 4.30
CA GLY A 178 -8.86 6.03 5.61
C GLY A 178 -10.37 5.92 5.82
N ILE A 179 -10.80 4.90 6.55
CA ILE A 179 -12.19 4.65 6.96
C ILE A 179 -12.44 5.43 8.25
N ASP A 180 -13.49 6.23 8.31
CA ASP A 180 -13.93 6.90 9.54
C ASP A 180 -14.88 5.95 10.30
N ILE A 181 -14.40 5.38 11.40
CA ILE A 181 -15.14 4.34 12.14
C ILE A 181 -16.40 4.89 12.79
N ASN A 182 -16.30 6.11 13.33
CA ASN A 182 -17.40 6.79 13.99
C ASN A 182 -18.54 7.11 13.02
N ALA A 183 -18.23 7.55 11.80
CA ALA A 183 -19.24 7.78 10.77
C ALA A 183 -19.76 6.47 10.14
N SER A 184 -18.99 5.39 10.20
CA SER A 184 -19.34 4.09 9.59
C SER A 184 -20.29 3.24 10.44
N LEU A 185 -20.13 3.25 11.76
CA LEU A 185 -20.82 2.33 12.67
C LEU A 185 -21.88 3.05 13.51
N SER A 186 -23.05 2.42 13.63
CA SER A 186 -24.14 2.93 14.48
C SER A 186 -23.71 3.02 15.95
N ARG A 187 -24.21 3.99 16.71
CA ARG A 187 -23.82 4.22 18.12
C ARG A 187 -23.82 2.97 19.02
N ASN A 188 -24.77 2.04 18.81
CA ASN A 188 -24.88 0.80 19.60
C ASN A 188 -23.94 -0.33 19.11
N HIS A 189 -23.28 -0.14 17.97
CA HIS A 189 -22.43 -1.13 17.31
C HIS A 189 -21.02 -0.60 17.01
N ASN A 190 -20.77 0.70 17.25
CA ASN A 190 -19.45 1.26 17.44
C ASN A 190 -19.03 0.93 18.88
N PRO A 191 -18.05 0.05 19.08
CA PRO A 191 -17.67 -0.34 20.43
C PRO A 191 -17.03 0.82 21.21
N PHE A 192 -16.43 1.81 20.53
CA PHE A 192 -15.63 2.86 21.17
C PHE A 192 -15.76 4.25 20.50
N PRO A 193 -16.94 4.87 20.50
CA PRO A 193 -17.19 6.10 19.74
C PRO A 193 -16.38 7.34 20.18
N ASN A 194 -15.72 7.30 21.33
CA ASN A 194 -14.95 8.44 21.85
C ASN A 194 -13.50 8.49 21.35
N GLU A 195 -13.04 7.50 20.58
CA GLU A 195 -11.63 7.41 20.15
C GLU A 195 -11.33 8.23 18.87
N ASP A 196 -12.37 8.65 18.14
CA ASP A 196 -12.25 9.29 16.83
C ASP A 196 -11.32 8.53 15.87
N GLU A 197 -11.49 7.20 15.80
CA GLU A 197 -10.60 6.29 15.06
C GLU A 197 -10.78 6.44 13.55
N ILE A 198 -9.64 6.53 12.87
CA ILE A 198 -9.52 6.40 11.42
C ILE A 198 -8.65 5.18 11.11
N THR A 199 -9.20 4.23 10.36
CA THR A 199 -8.54 2.94 10.07
C THR A 199 -8.08 2.87 8.61
N PHE A 200 -6.84 2.42 8.38
CA PHE A 200 -6.24 2.29 7.06
C PHE A 200 -6.07 0.82 6.65
N PRO A 201 -6.82 0.33 5.64
CA PRO A 201 -6.59 -0.98 5.06
C PRO A 201 -5.26 -0.99 4.29
N GLY A 202 -4.42 -1.99 4.56
CA GLY A 202 -3.09 -2.12 3.97
C GLY A 202 -2.02 -1.25 4.63
N GLY A 203 -2.35 -0.52 5.70
CA GLY A 203 -1.39 0.27 6.47
C GLY A 203 -1.07 1.63 5.86
N ILE A 204 0.05 2.22 6.28
CA ILE A 204 0.43 3.60 5.93
C ILE A 204 1.92 3.64 5.55
N ARG A 205 2.24 4.09 4.33
CA ARG A 205 3.62 4.25 3.86
C ARG A 205 4.36 5.39 4.58
N PRO A 206 5.70 5.30 4.73
CA PRO A 206 6.48 6.23 5.56
C PRO A 206 6.44 7.69 5.08
N GLU A 207 6.23 7.95 3.80
CA GLU A 207 6.13 9.32 3.27
C GLU A 207 4.89 10.08 3.79
N PHE A 208 3.92 9.41 4.41
CA PHE A 208 2.76 10.07 5.03
C PHE A 208 2.98 10.38 6.52
N ILE A 209 4.11 9.97 7.08
CA ILE A 209 4.45 10.17 8.49
C ILE A 209 5.43 11.35 8.58
N ARG A 210 4.97 12.47 9.14
CA ARG A 210 5.74 13.73 9.12
C ARG A 210 6.70 13.84 10.30
N SER A 211 6.24 13.46 11.50
CA SER A 211 7.00 13.59 12.73
C SER A 211 6.59 12.55 13.77
N THR A 212 7.33 12.46 14.87
CA THR A 212 6.90 11.73 16.07
C THR A 212 7.50 12.33 17.34
N TYR A 213 6.75 12.27 18.43
CA TYR A 213 7.27 12.58 19.77
C TYR A 213 7.77 11.29 20.41
N GLU A 214 8.97 11.33 21.00
CA GLU A 214 9.50 10.26 21.83
C GLU A 214 9.21 10.56 23.30
N TYR A 215 8.50 9.66 23.97
CA TYR A 215 8.19 9.75 25.39
C TYR A 215 9.04 8.78 26.19
N HIS A 216 9.61 9.24 27.31
CA HIS A 216 10.23 8.38 28.32
C HIS A 216 9.50 8.62 29.64
N ASN A 217 8.75 7.63 30.10
CA ASN A 217 7.94 7.68 31.32
C ASN A 217 7.01 8.91 31.39
N GLY A 218 6.30 9.19 30.29
CA GLY A 218 5.32 10.28 30.18
C GLY A 218 5.90 11.65 29.79
N GLU A 219 7.21 11.82 29.83
CA GLU A 219 7.86 13.08 29.44
C GLU A 219 8.36 13.03 27.99
N ILE A 220 8.13 14.10 27.22
CA ILE A 220 8.64 14.20 25.85
C ILE A 220 10.13 14.52 25.91
N VAL A 221 10.96 13.64 25.37
CA VAL A 221 12.42 13.83 25.35
C VAL A 221 12.95 14.33 24.01
N ARG A 222 12.21 14.08 22.92
CA ARG A 222 12.63 14.45 21.56
C ARG A 222 11.45 14.55 20.59
N ILE A 223 11.59 15.41 19.59
CA ILE A 223 10.70 15.49 18.43
C ILE A 223 11.50 15.07 17.20
N TRP A 224 11.12 13.95 16.60
CA TRP A 224 11.71 13.44 15.38
C TRP A 224 10.95 13.95 14.16
N ILE A 225 11.67 14.39 13.13
CA ILE A 225 11.09 14.87 11.88
C ILE A 225 11.58 13.98 10.75
N ASN A 226 10.67 13.49 9.91
CA ASN A 226 10.97 12.59 8.80
C ASN A 226 11.30 13.40 7.53
N PRO A 227 12.54 13.37 7.02
CA PRO A 227 12.87 14.06 5.76
C PRO A 227 12.11 13.51 4.55
N ASN A 228 11.65 12.26 4.59
CA ASN A 228 10.95 11.61 3.48
C ASN A 228 9.44 11.91 3.43
N PHE A 229 8.93 12.76 4.32
CA PHE A 229 7.53 13.17 4.27
C PHE A 229 7.14 13.77 2.90
N ILE A 230 5.91 13.51 2.47
CA ILE A 230 5.43 13.75 1.10
C ILE A 230 5.56 15.21 0.67
N ASN A 231 5.39 16.16 1.61
CA ASN A 231 5.64 17.57 1.38
C ASN A 231 6.82 18.08 2.24
N PRO A 232 8.07 17.99 1.75
CA PRO A 232 9.27 18.32 2.52
C PRO A 232 9.44 19.81 2.84
N SER A 233 8.60 20.69 2.28
CA SER A 233 8.61 22.14 2.57
C SER A 233 7.85 22.50 3.86
N THR A 234 7.00 21.60 4.36
CA THR A 234 6.18 21.80 5.58
C THR A 234 6.85 21.27 6.85
N LEU A 235 8.08 20.74 6.77
CA LEU A 235 8.72 20.09 7.91
C LEU A 235 9.04 21.04 9.07
N ASN A 236 9.23 22.33 8.79
CA ASN A 236 9.43 23.33 9.84
C ASN A 236 8.12 23.75 10.53
N ASP A 237 6.96 23.29 10.03
CA ASP A 237 5.65 23.53 10.66
C ASP A 237 5.38 22.57 11.82
N VAL A 238 6.23 21.57 12.02
CA VAL A 238 6.18 20.66 13.17
C VAL A 238 6.44 21.47 14.44
N SER A 239 5.41 21.53 15.28
CA SER A 239 5.39 22.26 16.55
C SER A 239 5.56 21.32 17.74
N GLY A 240 5.64 21.86 18.96
CA GLY A 240 5.84 21.08 20.19
C GLY A 240 6.31 21.94 21.37
N PRO A 241 6.58 21.34 22.53
CA PRO A 241 6.98 22.08 23.72
C PRO A 241 8.33 22.79 23.56
N SER A 242 8.53 23.87 24.32
CA SER A 242 9.80 24.61 24.35
C SER A 242 10.91 23.78 24.96
N ASN A 243 12.15 24.10 24.60
CA ASN A 243 13.36 23.45 25.12
C ASN A 243 13.46 21.94 24.85
N ILE A 244 12.62 21.40 23.97
CA ILE A 244 12.75 20.03 23.45
C ILE A 244 13.43 20.10 22.08
N SER A 245 14.44 19.24 21.89
CA SER A 245 15.17 19.19 20.63
C SER A 245 14.32 18.60 19.50
N LYS A 246 14.41 19.23 18.31
CA LYS A 246 13.87 18.72 17.05
C LYS A 246 15.02 18.18 16.22
N VAL A 247 14.93 16.92 15.78
CA VAL A 247 16.00 16.23 15.05
C VAL A 247 15.44 15.65 13.75
N PHE A 248 16.11 15.93 12.63
CA PHE A 248 15.83 15.25 11.38
C PHE A 248 16.40 13.84 11.42
N TRP A 249 15.51 12.85 11.27
CA TRP A 249 15.89 11.45 11.27
C TRP A 249 16.68 11.07 10.01
N HIS A 250 17.52 10.04 10.13
CA HIS A 250 18.07 9.27 9.02
C HIS A 250 18.15 7.80 9.43
N GLU A 251 18.28 6.88 8.47
CA GLU A 251 18.40 5.45 8.77
C GLU A 251 19.55 5.17 9.75
N ASN A 252 19.32 4.21 10.64
CA ASN A 252 20.27 3.80 11.69
C ASN A 252 20.76 4.97 12.56
N HIS A 253 19.92 6.00 12.77
CA HIS A 253 20.25 7.07 13.71
C HIS A 253 20.58 6.47 15.08
N SER A 254 21.67 6.91 15.70
CA SER A 254 22.23 6.32 16.94
C SER A 254 21.21 6.24 18.07
N GLU A 255 20.42 7.30 18.24
CA GLU A 255 19.35 7.41 19.25
C GLU A 255 17.95 7.08 18.69
N GLY A 256 17.85 6.67 17.43
CA GLY A 256 16.57 6.51 16.73
C GLY A 256 15.89 5.16 16.96
N ASN A 257 16.42 4.30 17.84
CA ASN A 257 15.92 2.95 18.12
C ASN A 257 15.70 2.67 19.61
N ASN A 258 15.45 3.71 20.41
CA ASN A 258 15.11 3.54 21.82
C ASN A 258 13.76 2.82 21.91
N MET A 259 13.70 1.69 22.60
CA MET A 259 12.48 0.90 22.74
C MET A 259 12.56 0.06 24.01
N ASP A 260 11.41 -0.42 24.46
CA ASP A 260 11.33 -1.27 25.63
C ASP A 260 12.12 -2.58 25.45
N SER A 261 12.64 -3.13 26.54
CA SER A 261 13.29 -4.45 26.52
C SER A 261 12.26 -5.53 26.16
N LYS A 262 12.63 -6.49 25.31
CA LYS A 262 11.76 -7.63 24.96
C LYS A 262 11.32 -8.35 26.25
N GLY A 263 10.02 -8.28 26.57
CA GLY A 263 9.42 -8.97 27.73
C GLY A 263 8.91 -8.09 28.88
N PHE A 264 8.92 -6.76 28.76
CA PHE A 264 8.41 -5.88 29.84
C PHE A 264 6.88 -5.90 29.98
N ILE A 265 6.15 -6.00 28.86
CA ILE A 265 4.71 -6.23 28.90
C ILE A 265 4.54 -7.75 29.07
N LEU A 266 4.37 -8.18 30.32
CA LEU A 266 4.08 -9.57 30.72
C LEU A 266 2.70 -10.06 30.26
N ASP A 267 2.03 -9.29 29.40
CA ASP A 267 0.73 -9.62 28.86
C ASP A 267 0.91 -10.54 27.64
N LEU A 268 0.30 -11.73 27.70
CA LEU A 268 0.38 -12.74 26.65
C LEU A 268 -0.25 -12.25 25.32
N ASP A 269 -1.05 -11.17 25.38
CA ASP A 269 -1.79 -10.61 24.25
C ASP A 269 -1.12 -9.36 23.61
N TYR A 270 0.09 -8.98 24.06
CA TYR A 270 0.79 -7.81 23.52
C TYR A 270 1.17 -7.98 22.04
N ASN A 271 0.78 -7.00 21.24
CA ASN A 271 1.12 -6.90 19.81
C ASN A 271 1.29 -5.41 19.42
N GLN A 272 1.75 -5.15 18.19
CA GLN A 272 2.08 -3.79 17.73
C GLN A 272 0.91 -2.79 17.75
N ASP A 273 -0.34 -3.26 17.80
CA ASP A 273 -1.55 -2.41 17.83
C ASP A 273 -2.15 -2.30 19.24
N PHE A 274 -1.49 -2.86 20.27
CA PHE A 274 -1.99 -2.87 21.65
C PHE A 274 -2.34 -1.48 22.18
N ASP A 275 -1.48 -0.49 21.97
CA ASP A 275 -1.67 0.89 22.45
C ASP A 275 -2.55 1.74 21.53
N MET A 276 -3.06 1.18 20.43
CA MET A 276 -4.12 1.79 19.61
C MET A 276 -5.46 1.07 19.75
N PHE A 277 -5.51 -0.06 20.47
CA PHE A 277 -6.74 -0.77 20.72
C PHE A 277 -7.58 0.02 21.73
N ALA A 278 -8.80 0.36 21.34
CA ALA A 278 -9.62 1.33 22.06
C ALA A 278 -9.80 1.10 23.58
N PRO A 279 -10.03 -0.14 24.09
CA PRO A 279 -10.12 -0.38 25.53
C PRO A 279 -8.86 -0.05 26.32
N ASN A 280 -7.72 0.09 25.64
CA ASN A 280 -6.43 0.35 26.24
C ASN A 280 -6.10 1.85 26.31
N GLY A 281 -7.05 2.73 26.02
CA GLY A 281 -6.88 4.17 26.15
C GLY A 281 -8.19 4.94 26.19
N GLU A 282 -8.09 6.23 26.44
CA GLU A 282 -9.24 7.12 26.52
C GLU A 282 -8.86 8.56 26.18
N ILE A 283 -9.84 9.46 26.12
CA ILE A 283 -9.59 10.90 26.14
C ILE A 283 -9.53 11.34 27.61
N PRO A 284 -8.36 11.71 28.16
CA PRO A 284 -8.26 11.98 29.59
C PRO A 284 -8.91 13.32 30.00
N ASN A 285 -8.84 14.33 29.13
CA ASN A 285 -9.36 15.68 29.36
C ASN A 285 -9.34 16.51 28.06
N ASN A 286 -9.74 17.79 28.15
CA ASN A 286 -9.69 18.76 27.05
C ASN A 286 -8.64 19.86 27.27
N ASN A 287 -7.56 19.57 28.00
CA ASN A 287 -6.49 20.54 28.25
C ASN A 287 -5.74 20.87 26.96
N LEU A 288 -5.28 22.12 26.86
CA LEU A 288 -4.41 22.58 25.79
C LEU A 288 -3.05 21.88 25.86
N LEU A 289 -2.53 21.44 24.70
CA LEU A 289 -1.15 20.96 24.61
C LEU A 289 -0.17 22.12 24.52
N ASN A 290 0.99 21.96 25.14
CA ASN A 290 2.09 22.93 25.03
C ASN A 290 2.78 22.80 23.67
N ASN A 291 2.29 23.51 22.65
CA ASN A 291 2.77 23.36 21.26
C ASN A 291 3.40 24.61 20.65
N ASN A 292 3.39 25.76 21.32
CA ASN A 292 3.71 27.05 20.66
C ASN A 292 5.16 27.51 20.87
N SER A 293 6.11 26.59 20.78
CA SER A 293 7.52 26.94 20.95
C SER A 293 8.32 26.68 19.67
N LEU A 294 8.69 27.81 19.03
CA LEU A 294 9.59 27.96 17.88
C LEU A 294 8.97 27.73 16.48
N ASN A 295 8.53 28.83 15.87
CA ASN A 295 8.34 28.97 14.43
C ASN A 295 9.69 29.34 13.78
N VAL A 296 10.63 28.38 13.80
CA VAL A 296 12.00 28.56 13.29
C VAL A 296 12.36 27.48 12.29
N ILE A 297 13.23 27.82 11.34
CA ILE A 297 13.83 26.84 10.44
C ILE A 297 14.85 26.02 11.22
N GLN A 298 14.67 24.71 11.26
CA GLN A 298 15.59 23.83 11.99
C GLN A 298 16.98 23.80 11.34
N ASN A 299 18.02 23.58 12.13
CA ASN A 299 19.38 23.58 11.62
C ASN A 299 19.64 22.34 10.74
N SER A 300 19.73 22.52 9.42
CA SER A 300 19.88 21.40 8.48
C SER A 300 20.24 21.88 7.07
N GLU A 301 20.44 20.93 6.14
CA GLU A 301 20.53 21.16 4.70
C GLU A 301 19.15 21.34 4.06
N TYR A 302 19.02 22.38 3.21
CA TYR A 302 17.83 22.74 2.45
C TYR A 302 18.18 23.17 1.02
N GLN A 303 17.18 23.12 0.13
CA GLN A 303 17.16 23.94 -1.08
C GLN A 303 16.21 25.12 -0.89
N ILE A 304 16.54 26.25 -1.51
CA ILE A 304 15.70 27.47 -1.48
C ILE A 304 15.17 27.67 -2.90
N LYS A 305 13.85 27.46 -3.09
CA LYS A 305 13.18 27.51 -4.41
C LYS A 305 12.35 28.78 -4.52
N ASN A 306 12.32 29.38 -5.70
CA ASN A 306 11.51 30.59 -5.91
C ASN A 306 10.02 30.23 -6.11
N LYS A 307 9.09 31.05 -5.60
CA LYS A 307 7.65 30.84 -5.81
C LYS A 307 7.24 31.02 -7.27
N LYS A 308 7.87 31.96 -7.99
CA LYS A 308 7.52 32.31 -9.37
C LYS A 308 7.85 31.18 -10.36
N ASP A 309 8.93 30.44 -10.09
CA ASP A 309 9.29 29.20 -10.80
C ASP A 309 9.99 28.25 -9.82
N ARG A 310 9.31 27.16 -9.46
CA ARG A 310 9.83 26.16 -8.50
C ARG A 310 10.98 25.33 -9.06
N ASN A 311 11.25 25.41 -10.36
CA ASN A 311 12.35 24.69 -10.99
C ASN A 311 13.69 25.42 -10.86
N ILE A 312 13.71 26.65 -10.36
CA ILE A 312 14.96 27.40 -10.09
C ILE A 312 15.26 27.46 -8.60
N VAL A 313 16.54 27.38 -8.28
CA VAL A 313 17.08 27.35 -6.91
C VAL A 313 18.18 28.37 -6.72
N VAL A 314 18.32 28.84 -5.48
CA VAL A 314 19.44 29.67 -5.04
C VAL A 314 20.74 28.88 -5.15
N THR A 315 21.66 29.37 -5.96
CA THR A 315 22.89 28.66 -6.34
C THR A 315 24.11 29.57 -6.15
N LEU A 316 25.17 29.04 -5.54
CA LEU A 316 26.47 29.72 -5.52
C LEU A 316 27.22 29.38 -6.82
N ASP A 317 27.62 30.38 -7.61
CA ASP A 317 28.19 30.16 -8.95
C ASP A 317 29.57 29.49 -8.91
N SER A 318 30.41 29.82 -7.92
CA SER A 318 31.78 29.30 -7.79
C SER A 318 32.25 29.28 -6.32
N ASP A 319 33.43 28.75 -6.07
CA ASP A 319 33.96 28.36 -4.75
C ASP A 319 34.92 29.37 -4.11
N TYR A 320 34.99 30.60 -4.65
CA TYR A 320 35.87 31.65 -4.16
C TYR A 320 35.13 32.79 -3.43
N GLY A 321 35.84 33.51 -2.57
CA GLY A 321 35.27 34.66 -1.86
C GLY A 321 34.79 35.75 -2.83
N GLY A 322 33.54 36.18 -2.69
CA GLY A 322 32.89 37.16 -3.56
C GLY A 322 32.17 36.56 -4.78
N SER A 323 32.15 35.23 -4.96
CA SER A 323 31.36 34.60 -6.03
C SER A 323 29.89 35.03 -5.96
N PRO A 324 29.24 35.31 -7.11
CA PRO A 324 27.83 35.70 -7.13
C PRO A 324 26.93 34.54 -6.71
N VAL A 325 25.80 34.89 -6.10
CA VAL A 325 24.69 33.98 -5.87
C VAL A 325 23.60 34.28 -6.91
N GLU A 326 23.14 33.25 -7.59
CA GLU A 326 22.29 33.36 -8.78
C GLU A 326 21.13 32.35 -8.72
N SER A 327 20.10 32.58 -9.52
CA SER A 327 19.08 31.57 -9.79
C SER A 327 19.52 30.65 -10.91
N TYR A 328 19.44 29.34 -10.69
CA TYR A 328 19.75 28.35 -11.70
C TYR A 328 18.74 27.20 -11.64
N LYS A 329 18.47 26.56 -12.78
CA LYS A 329 17.64 25.37 -12.87
C LYS A 329 18.12 24.28 -11.89
N ASN A 330 17.19 23.66 -11.18
CA ASN A 330 17.50 22.66 -10.17
C ASN A 330 17.96 21.36 -10.83
N PHE A 331 19.24 21.04 -10.63
CA PHE A 331 19.82 19.73 -10.98
C PHE A 331 20.29 19.01 -9.71
N GLY A 332 19.95 19.54 -8.53
CA GLY A 332 20.32 18.96 -7.24
C GLY A 332 21.82 18.99 -6.95
N PHE A 333 22.60 19.90 -7.54
CA PHE A 333 24.04 20.04 -7.24
C PHE A 333 24.30 20.44 -5.79
N GLU A 334 25.49 20.16 -5.25
CA GLU A 334 25.85 20.56 -3.88
C GLU A 334 25.90 22.08 -3.71
N ASN A 335 26.36 22.84 -4.72
CA ASN A 335 26.35 24.31 -4.69
C ASN A 335 24.93 24.92 -4.76
N GLN A 336 23.90 24.10 -5.00
CA GLN A 336 22.48 24.45 -4.98
C GLN A 336 21.80 24.11 -3.65
N LYS A 337 22.58 23.72 -2.63
CA LYS A 337 22.10 23.32 -1.30
C LYS A 337 22.77 24.18 -0.25
N TRP A 338 22.04 24.45 0.82
CA TRP A 338 22.48 25.36 1.86
C TRP A 338 22.22 24.79 3.26
N ASN A 339 23.21 24.88 4.14
CA ASN A 339 23.00 24.66 5.56
C ASN A 339 22.48 25.95 6.20
N ILE A 340 21.23 25.92 6.68
CA ILE A 340 20.62 27.03 7.43
C ILE A 340 20.90 26.79 8.91
N LYS A 341 21.41 27.82 9.60
CA LYS A 341 21.75 27.75 11.03
C LYS A 341 21.22 28.96 11.78
N TYR A 342 20.35 28.70 12.75
CA TYR A 342 19.73 29.70 13.61
C TYR A 342 20.68 30.19 14.71
N ASP A 343 20.63 31.50 15.00
CA ASP A 343 21.25 32.17 16.14
C ASP A 343 20.14 32.71 17.05
N SER A 344 19.98 32.09 18.22
CA SER A 344 18.93 32.45 19.18
C SER A 344 19.11 33.82 19.81
N LYS A 345 20.34 34.37 19.87
CA LYS A 345 20.59 35.72 20.41
C LYS A 345 20.18 36.80 19.44
N LYS A 346 20.26 36.53 18.13
CA LYS A 346 19.92 37.49 17.06
C LYS A 346 18.53 37.28 16.47
N ASN A 347 17.88 36.15 16.78
CA ASN A 347 16.66 35.70 16.13
C ASN A 347 16.79 35.73 14.59
N ALA A 348 17.93 35.26 14.08
CA ALA A 348 18.30 35.32 12.67
C ALA A 348 19.13 34.10 12.27
N TYR A 349 19.40 33.96 10.98
CA TYR A 349 20.02 32.78 10.40
C TYR A 349 21.25 33.13 9.59
N LYS A 350 22.24 32.24 9.64
CA LYS A 350 23.29 32.15 8.62
C LYS A 350 22.96 31.02 7.65
N ILE A 351 23.37 31.20 6.41
CA ILE A 351 23.05 30.30 5.30
C ILE A 351 24.35 29.95 4.59
N TYR A 352 24.90 28.76 4.86
CA TYR A 352 26.21 28.30 4.37
C TYR A 352 26.03 27.44 3.14
N ASN A 353 26.85 27.62 2.11
CA ASN A 353 26.80 26.76 0.94
C ASN A 353 27.28 25.34 1.29
N ARG A 354 26.70 24.31 0.67
CA ARG A 354 27.09 22.91 0.95
C ARG A 354 28.35 22.47 0.22
N GLU A 355 28.58 22.92 -1.01
CA GLU A 355 29.81 22.65 -1.78
C GLU A 355 31.00 23.37 -1.15
N THR A 356 30.80 24.63 -0.77
CA THR A 356 31.84 25.46 -0.15
C THR A 356 31.40 25.98 1.23
N PRO A 357 31.52 25.18 2.31
CA PRO A 357 30.97 25.51 3.64
C PRO A 357 31.52 26.78 4.29
N THR A 358 32.66 27.28 3.82
CA THR A 358 33.24 28.54 4.28
C THR A 358 32.53 29.77 3.73
N LEU A 359 31.69 29.64 2.70
CA LEU A 359 31.01 30.76 2.05
C LEU A 359 29.54 30.85 2.45
N LEU A 360 29.15 32.01 2.97
CA LEU A 360 27.81 32.35 3.44
C LEU A 360 27.07 33.20 2.42
N LEU A 361 25.77 33.00 2.26
CA LEU A 361 24.88 33.87 1.50
C LEU A 361 24.87 35.26 2.15
N SER A 362 25.48 36.23 1.48
CA SER A 362 25.86 37.53 2.06
C SER A 362 25.47 38.68 1.14
N TRP A 363 25.09 39.81 1.74
CA TRP A 363 24.98 41.09 1.04
C TRP A 363 26.04 42.06 1.58
N ASN A 364 26.92 42.57 0.72
CA ASN A 364 27.97 43.49 1.15
C ASN A 364 27.45 44.94 1.27
N SER A 365 26.79 45.21 2.39
CA SER A 365 26.28 46.54 2.77
C SER A 365 27.36 47.62 2.88
N ASN A 366 28.64 47.23 3.03
CA ASN A 366 29.78 48.14 3.17
C ASN A 366 30.52 48.38 1.84
N SER A 367 29.97 47.91 0.71
CA SER A 367 30.59 48.11 -0.60
C SER A 367 30.58 49.60 -0.98
N SER A 368 31.71 50.10 -1.49
CA SER A 368 31.83 51.49 -1.98
C SER A 368 30.88 51.79 -3.13
N ASN A 369 30.49 50.76 -3.88
CA ASN A 369 29.62 50.87 -5.05
C ASN A 369 28.12 50.78 -4.68
N GLY A 370 27.79 50.56 -3.40
CA GLY A 370 26.41 50.38 -2.95
C GLY A 370 25.73 49.19 -3.63
N GLU A 371 26.47 48.10 -3.86
CA GLU A 371 25.98 46.98 -4.65
C GLU A 371 24.76 46.33 -3.98
N GLN A 372 23.72 46.03 -4.78
CA GLN A 372 22.50 45.36 -4.28
C GLN A 372 22.53 43.85 -4.53
N VAL A 373 23.64 43.29 -4.99
CA VAL A 373 23.76 41.87 -5.38
C VAL A 373 24.18 40.99 -4.21
N ILE A 374 23.78 39.73 -4.25
CA ILE A 374 24.12 38.70 -3.25
C ILE A 374 25.37 37.94 -3.68
N ARG A 375 26.23 37.61 -2.71
CA ARG A 375 27.52 36.93 -2.90
C ARG A 375 27.80 35.91 -1.81
N GLY A 376 28.72 34.99 -2.09
CA GLY A 376 29.33 34.10 -1.10
C GLY A 376 30.56 34.76 -0.46
N TYR A 377 30.55 35.00 0.85
CA TYR A 377 31.72 35.50 1.58
C TYR A 377 32.03 34.63 2.79
N THR A 378 33.28 34.63 3.21
CA THR A 378 33.69 34.02 4.48
C THR A 378 33.06 34.72 5.67
N GLU A 379 32.99 34.02 6.80
CA GLU A 379 32.48 34.55 8.05
C GLU A 379 33.23 35.84 8.47
N SER A 380 32.52 36.96 8.52
CA SER A 380 33.08 38.28 8.87
C SER A 380 32.66 38.78 10.25
N GLY A 381 31.67 38.13 10.88
CA GLY A 381 31.02 38.62 12.10
C GLY A 381 29.98 39.72 11.88
N SER A 382 29.83 40.25 10.66
CA SER A 382 28.85 41.30 10.34
C SER A 382 27.41 40.79 10.34
N ASN A 383 26.47 41.66 10.73
CA ASN A 383 25.03 41.39 10.64
C ASN A 383 24.53 41.29 9.18
N ASN A 384 25.30 41.75 8.19
CA ASN A 384 24.90 41.69 6.78
C ASN A 384 24.97 40.27 6.17
N GLN A 385 25.50 39.29 6.92
CA GLN A 385 25.47 37.85 6.59
C GLN A 385 24.39 37.08 7.37
N TYR A 386 23.56 37.80 8.14
CA TYR A 386 22.42 37.23 8.86
C TYR A 386 21.11 37.63 8.17
N TRP A 387 20.17 36.70 8.16
CA TRP A 387 18.85 36.88 7.55
C TRP A 387 17.77 36.56 8.57
N THR A 388 16.74 37.39 8.70
CA THR A 388 15.48 36.97 9.33
C THR A 388 14.66 36.22 8.29
N ILE A 389 13.96 35.16 8.72
CA ILE A 389 13.15 34.31 7.83
C ILE A 389 11.73 34.34 8.35
N GLU A 390 10.82 34.90 7.54
CA GLU A 390 9.43 35.17 7.93
C GLU A 390 8.49 34.40 7.01
N LYS A 391 7.63 33.57 7.60
CA LYS A 391 6.58 32.82 6.87
C LYS A 391 5.36 33.73 6.65
N ASN A 392 4.87 33.80 5.41
CA ASN A 392 3.66 34.53 5.06
C ASN A 392 2.39 33.67 5.21
N VAL A 393 1.23 34.29 5.02
CA VAL A 393 -0.09 33.64 5.15
C VAL A 393 -0.31 32.47 4.17
N ASN A 394 0.41 32.44 3.05
CA ASN A 394 0.34 31.38 2.04
C ASN A 394 1.40 30.29 2.24
N GLY A 395 2.19 30.38 3.31
CA GLY A 395 3.21 29.40 3.67
C GLY A 395 4.57 29.54 2.98
N PHE A 396 4.81 30.63 2.24
CA PHE A 396 6.11 30.96 1.67
C PHE A 396 6.93 31.83 2.61
N TYR A 397 8.23 31.90 2.38
CA TYR A 397 9.18 32.62 3.21
C TYR A 397 9.72 33.87 2.51
N LYS A 398 9.93 34.94 3.29
CA LYS A 398 10.72 36.10 2.92
C LYS A 398 12.01 36.12 3.74
N PHE A 399 13.12 36.50 3.12
CA PHE A 399 14.41 36.67 3.78
C PHE A 399 14.73 38.16 3.86
N ARG A 400 14.81 38.74 5.06
CA ARG A 400 15.24 40.14 5.25
C ARG A 400 16.64 40.17 5.83
N ASN A 401 17.48 41.09 5.36
CA ASN A 401 18.82 41.20 5.88
C ASN A 401 18.82 41.81 7.29
N LEU A 402 19.61 41.27 8.22
CA LEU A 402 19.62 41.76 9.61
C LEU A 402 20.30 43.13 9.75
N SER A 403 21.23 43.50 8.87
CA SER A 403 21.88 44.82 8.91
C SER A 403 20.98 45.96 8.41
N ASP A 404 20.09 45.67 7.46
CA ASP A 404 19.06 46.58 6.96
C ASP A 404 17.78 45.78 6.66
N PRO A 405 16.80 45.75 7.57
CA PRO A 405 15.56 44.97 7.40
C PRO A 405 14.65 45.44 6.25
N SER A 406 14.92 46.59 5.64
CA SER A 406 14.20 47.04 4.43
C SER A 406 14.63 46.28 3.17
N LYS A 407 15.72 45.52 3.26
CA LYS A 407 16.36 44.78 2.16
C LYS A 407 15.95 43.32 2.18
N ILE A 408 15.13 42.93 1.20
CA ILE A 408 14.56 41.59 1.04
C ILE A 408 15.25 40.85 -0.10
N LEU A 409 15.52 39.55 0.08
CA LEU A 409 16.08 38.69 -0.95
C LEU A 409 15.12 38.52 -2.14
N ASP A 410 15.57 38.87 -3.34
CA ASP A 410 14.78 38.89 -4.57
C ASP A 410 15.61 38.41 -5.78
N LEU A 411 14.92 38.12 -6.88
CA LEU A 411 15.52 37.93 -8.19
C LEU A 411 15.63 39.27 -8.89
N LYS A 412 16.79 39.56 -9.50
CA LYS A 412 16.97 40.81 -10.25
C LYS A 412 15.87 40.95 -11.32
N ASP A 413 15.18 42.10 -11.28
CA ASP A 413 14.06 42.44 -12.16
C ASP A 413 12.90 41.41 -12.14
N GLY A 414 12.87 40.52 -11.16
CA GLY A 414 11.92 39.40 -11.08
C GLY A 414 12.11 38.33 -12.16
N ASN A 415 13.28 38.25 -12.80
CA ASN A 415 13.58 37.31 -13.88
C ASN A 415 13.90 35.90 -13.36
N THR A 416 13.41 34.86 -14.05
CA THR A 416 13.64 33.45 -13.69
C THR A 416 14.63 32.74 -14.61
N LEU A 417 15.33 33.49 -15.47
CA LEU A 417 16.34 32.94 -16.38
C LEU A 417 17.55 32.43 -15.59
N ASN A 418 18.19 31.36 -16.09
CA ASN A 418 19.44 30.87 -15.52
C ASN A 418 20.49 32.00 -15.45
N LYS A 419 21.26 32.02 -14.36
CA LYS A 419 22.27 33.05 -14.06
C LYS A 419 21.72 34.45 -13.81
N THR A 420 20.40 34.61 -13.60
CA THR A 420 19.87 35.87 -13.07
C THR A 420 20.43 36.06 -11.65
N PRO A 421 21.11 37.19 -11.36
CA PRO A 421 21.66 37.42 -10.04
C PRO A 421 20.56 37.54 -8.98
N LEU A 422 20.84 37.01 -7.78
CA LEU A 422 20.08 37.36 -6.61
C LEU A 422 20.48 38.77 -6.15
N VAL A 423 19.49 39.54 -5.71
CA VAL A 423 19.65 40.89 -5.22
C VAL A 423 18.92 41.08 -3.90
N VAL A 424 19.23 42.16 -3.20
CA VAL A 424 18.33 42.75 -2.23
C VAL A 424 17.47 43.83 -2.90
N SER A 425 16.18 43.85 -2.60
CA SER A 425 15.23 44.86 -3.07
C SER A 425 14.34 45.35 -1.92
N SER A 426 13.62 46.45 -2.14
CA SER A 426 12.56 46.87 -1.21
C SER A 426 11.34 45.97 -1.34
N GLU A 427 10.62 45.78 -0.24
CA GLU A 427 9.42 44.95 -0.20
C GLU A 427 8.41 45.35 -1.29
N ASN A 428 7.99 44.37 -2.09
CA ASN A 428 7.01 44.56 -3.15
C ASN A 428 5.90 43.50 -3.09
N SER A 429 5.05 43.38 -4.11
CA SER A 429 4.02 42.32 -4.20
C SER A 429 4.38 41.19 -5.16
N SER A 430 5.59 41.22 -5.74
CA SER A 430 6.07 40.18 -6.66
C SER A 430 6.29 38.87 -5.92
N SER A 431 5.99 37.76 -6.60
CA SER A 431 6.32 36.41 -6.13
C SER A 431 7.81 36.06 -6.27
N SER A 432 8.64 36.93 -6.89
CA SER A 432 10.08 36.71 -7.04
C SER A 432 10.89 36.86 -5.75
N GLN A 433 10.33 37.51 -4.74
CA GLN A 433 10.89 37.66 -3.37
C GLN A 433 10.22 36.71 -2.36
N GLU A 434 9.42 35.74 -2.85
CA GLU A 434 8.79 34.70 -2.02
C GLU A 434 9.42 33.34 -2.34
N TRP A 435 9.75 32.59 -1.30
CA TRP A 435 10.60 31.42 -1.41
C TRP A 435 10.01 30.21 -0.67
N LEU A 436 10.31 29.01 -1.16
CA LEU A 436 10.11 27.76 -0.43
C LEU A 436 11.45 27.32 0.16
N ILE A 437 11.43 26.95 1.44
CA ILE A 437 12.57 26.31 2.11
C ILE A 437 12.26 24.83 2.17
N GLU A 438 12.84 24.06 1.26
CA GLU A 438 12.55 22.64 1.10
C GLU A 438 13.67 21.79 1.69
N LYS A 439 13.33 20.89 2.61
CA LYS A 439 14.29 19.95 3.16
C LYS A 439 14.79 19.00 2.07
N THR A 440 16.10 18.83 1.95
CA THR A 440 16.66 17.80 1.08
C THR A 440 16.34 16.40 1.60
N ASN A 441 15.91 15.52 0.71
CA ASN A 441 15.62 14.12 0.99
C ASN A 441 16.28 13.23 -0.05
N TYR A 442 16.77 12.07 0.37
CA TYR A 442 17.56 11.17 -0.48
C TYR A 442 17.14 9.71 -0.34
N GLN A 443 16.71 9.28 0.84
CA GLN A 443 16.19 7.93 1.05
C GLN A 443 14.70 7.87 0.71
N THR A 444 14.39 8.11 -0.57
CA THR A 444 13.02 8.27 -1.08
C THR A 444 12.22 6.97 -1.18
N VAL A 445 12.89 5.83 -1.39
CA VAL A 445 12.27 4.49 -1.46
C VAL A 445 13.01 3.55 -0.52
N LYS A 446 12.30 2.54 0.00
CA LYS A 446 12.91 1.52 0.85
C LYS A 446 13.87 0.65 0.02
N ASP A 447 14.86 0.05 0.68
CA ASP A 447 15.65 -1.02 0.06
C ASP A 447 14.78 -2.25 -0.27
N GLY A 448 14.95 -2.81 -1.47
CA GLY A 448 14.20 -3.99 -1.88
C GLY A 448 14.07 -4.17 -3.38
N THR A 449 13.14 -5.05 -3.76
CA THR A 449 12.89 -5.42 -5.15
C THR A 449 11.73 -4.64 -5.76
N TYR A 450 11.98 -4.07 -6.94
CA TYR A 450 11.06 -3.18 -7.63
C TYR A 450 10.98 -3.50 -9.12
N GLN A 451 9.81 -3.23 -9.70
CA GLN A 451 9.70 -2.97 -11.12
C GLN A 451 9.74 -1.47 -11.36
N VAL A 452 10.49 -1.07 -12.39
CA VAL A 452 10.60 0.33 -12.81
C VAL A 452 9.98 0.47 -14.19
N SER A 453 8.92 1.28 -14.31
CA SER A 453 8.18 1.49 -15.56
C SER A 453 8.03 2.95 -15.93
N SER A 454 7.75 3.23 -17.20
CA SER A 454 7.60 4.60 -17.68
C SER A 454 6.23 5.17 -17.32
N LYS A 455 6.16 6.47 -16.98
CA LYS A 455 4.88 7.18 -16.84
C LYS A 455 4.07 7.23 -18.13
N LEU A 456 4.71 7.11 -19.30
CA LEU A 456 4.02 7.01 -20.59
C LEU A 456 3.12 5.76 -20.68
N ASN A 457 3.56 4.65 -20.08
CA ASN A 457 2.82 3.39 -20.04
C ASN A 457 3.39 2.52 -18.92
N GLU A 458 2.62 2.32 -17.85
CA GLU A 458 3.07 1.58 -16.66
C GLU A 458 3.33 0.08 -16.92
N ASN A 459 2.79 -0.47 -18.01
CA ASN A 459 3.07 -1.84 -18.45
C ASN A 459 4.38 -1.96 -19.25
N LYS A 460 5.13 -0.86 -19.42
CA LYS A 460 6.43 -0.84 -20.10
C LYS A 460 7.53 -0.68 -19.05
N VAL A 461 8.21 -1.78 -18.77
CA VAL A 461 9.21 -1.91 -17.70
C VAL A 461 10.62 -1.90 -18.27
N ILE A 462 11.58 -1.48 -17.45
CA ILE A 462 13.00 -1.60 -17.74
C ILE A 462 13.40 -3.07 -17.63
N GLU A 463 13.86 -3.64 -18.73
CA GLU A 463 14.26 -5.04 -18.83
C GLU A 463 15.75 -5.16 -19.19
N GLN A 464 16.42 -6.10 -18.53
CA GLN A 464 17.77 -6.54 -18.89
C GLN A 464 17.71 -7.82 -19.74
N ILE A 465 17.90 -7.69 -21.05
CA ILE A 465 17.78 -8.84 -21.97
C ILE A 465 19.01 -9.77 -21.95
N SER A 466 20.19 -9.20 -21.72
CA SER A 466 21.49 -9.89 -21.59
C SER A 466 22.30 -9.23 -20.48
N THR A 467 23.52 -9.65 -20.19
CA THR A 467 24.27 -9.09 -19.06
C THR A 467 24.50 -7.58 -19.14
N ASN A 468 24.70 -7.00 -20.33
CA ASN A 468 25.03 -5.58 -20.49
C ASN A 468 23.94 -4.71 -21.13
N LYS A 469 22.94 -5.29 -21.79
CA LYS A 469 21.94 -4.54 -22.56
C LYS A 469 20.64 -4.32 -21.80
N ILE A 470 20.21 -3.06 -21.76
CA ILE A 470 18.95 -2.59 -21.16
C ILE A 470 18.04 -1.99 -22.22
N HIS A 471 16.74 -2.26 -22.12
CA HIS A 471 15.72 -1.66 -22.99
C HIS A 471 14.37 -1.57 -22.26
N ILE A 472 13.38 -0.95 -22.91
CA ILE A 472 12.00 -1.01 -22.45
C ILE A 472 11.29 -2.23 -23.06
N PHE A 473 10.45 -2.91 -22.28
CA PHE A 473 9.65 -4.03 -22.79
C PHE A 473 8.32 -4.16 -22.06
N SER A 474 7.34 -4.82 -22.69
CA SER A 474 6.07 -5.17 -22.06
C SER A 474 6.29 -6.03 -20.81
N ASN A 475 5.64 -5.66 -19.70
CA ASN A 475 5.72 -6.40 -18.45
C ASN A 475 5.20 -7.84 -18.63
N SER A 476 5.99 -8.78 -18.14
CA SER A 476 5.65 -10.21 -18.07
C SER A 476 6.15 -10.85 -16.78
N ASP A 477 6.41 -10.02 -15.76
CA ASP A 477 6.70 -10.39 -14.38
C ASP A 477 7.92 -11.32 -14.22
N LYS A 478 8.97 -11.10 -15.03
CA LYS A 478 10.16 -11.94 -15.10
C LYS A 478 11.31 -11.41 -14.23
N GLU A 479 12.22 -12.29 -13.81
CA GLU A 479 13.38 -11.91 -12.97
C GLU A 479 14.24 -10.78 -13.57
N ASN A 480 14.37 -10.73 -14.90
CA ASN A 480 15.16 -9.71 -15.59
C ASN A 480 14.42 -8.38 -15.84
N GLN A 481 13.16 -8.28 -15.38
CA GLN A 481 12.35 -7.06 -15.34
C GLN A 481 12.24 -6.49 -13.91
N VAL A 482 12.93 -7.12 -12.95
CA VAL A 482 12.92 -6.74 -11.53
C VAL A 482 14.33 -6.33 -11.09
N TRP A 483 14.39 -5.27 -10.30
CA TRP A 483 15.62 -4.59 -9.89
C TRP A 483 15.69 -4.51 -8.37
N ASN A 484 16.87 -4.74 -7.81
CA ASN A 484 17.13 -4.56 -6.39
C ASN A 484 17.73 -3.17 -6.18
N LEU A 485 16.99 -2.28 -5.53
CA LEU A 485 17.44 -0.92 -5.19
C LEU A 485 18.02 -0.96 -3.78
N ILE A 486 19.27 -0.52 -3.65
CA ILE A 486 20.00 -0.50 -2.37
C ILE A 486 20.55 0.90 -2.16
N TYR A 487 20.17 1.53 -1.06
CA TYR A 487 20.62 2.85 -0.67
C TYR A 487 22.05 2.82 -0.11
N ASN A 488 22.88 3.77 -0.53
CA ASN A 488 24.20 4.00 0.06
C ASN A 488 24.12 5.25 0.95
N PRO A 489 24.26 5.12 2.28
CA PRO A 489 24.09 6.24 3.21
C PRO A 489 25.21 7.30 3.11
N ILE A 490 26.39 6.94 2.59
CA ILE A 490 27.51 7.87 2.39
C ILE A 490 27.27 8.72 1.15
N LEU A 491 26.92 8.09 0.03
CA LEU A 491 26.66 8.78 -1.24
C LEU A 491 25.28 9.45 -1.26
N LYS A 492 24.37 9.01 -0.40
CA LYS A 492 22.94 9.38 -0.40
C LYS A 492 22.27 9.12 -1.75
N ALA A 493 22.59 7.97 -2.34
CA ALA A 493 22.15 7.55 -3.67
C ALA A 493 21.94 6.04 -3.71
N TYR A 494 21.27 5.54 -4.74
CA TYR A 494 20.92 4.13 -4.89
C TYR A 494 21.78 3.43 -5.92
N LYS A 495 22.17 2.19 -5.63
CA LYS A 495 22.60 1.26 -6.66
C LYS A 495 21.39 0.45 -7.14
N ILE A 496 21.15 0.47 -8.44
CA ILE A 496 20.02 -0.25 -9.07
C ILE A 496 20.57 -1.55 -9.66
N LYS A 497 20.50 -2.64 -8.90
CA LYS A 497 21.14 -3.92 -9.25
C LYS A 497 20.17 -4.85 -9.97
N SER A 498 20.67 -5.57 -10.96
CA SER A 498 19.89 -6.63 -11.58
C SER A 498 19.56 -7.74 -10.58
N LEU A 499 18.30 -8.18 -10.56
CA LEU A 499 17.91 -9.31 -9.74
C LEU A 499 18.42 -10.65 -10.31
N LYS A 500 18.51 -10.77 -11.64
CA LYS A 500 19.00 -11.97 -12.35
C LYS A 500 20.52 -12.09 -12.33
N TYR A 501 21.22 -10.98 -12.46
CA TYR A 501 22.69 -10.91 -12.53
C TYR A 501 23.23 -9.91 -11.48
N PRO A 502 23.33 -10.29 -10.20
CA PRO A 502 23.62 -9.36 -9.09
C PRO A 502 24.95 -8.59 -9.17
N ASN A 503 25.89 -9.05 -10.00
CA ASN A 503 27.17 -8.36 -10.27
C ASN A 503 27.02 -7.15 -11.20
N TYR A 504 25.85 -6.99 -11.84
CA TYR A 504 25.56 -5.90 -12.77
C TYR A 504 24.57 -4.92 -12.16
N SER A 505 24.84 -3.63 -12.34
CA SER A 505 23.93 -2.53 -12.00
C SER A 505 23.68 -1.62 -13.18
N LEU A 506 22.54 -0.93 -13.15
CA LEU A 506 22.18 0.10 -14.10
C LEU A 506 23.23 1.23 -14.05
N ALA A 507 23.81 1.55 -15.20
CA ALA A 507 24.89 2.51 -15.34
C ALA A 507 24.68 3.38 -16.59
N TRP A 508 25.28 4.56 -16.59
CA TRP A 508 25.33 5.42 -17.78
C TRP A 508 26.67 5.22 -18.50
N ASP A 509 26.66 4.88 -19.78
CA ASP A 509 27.87 4.78 -20.60
C ASP A 509 28.37 6.19 -20.99
N SER A 510 28.93 6.88 -20.00
CA SER A 510 29.31 8.30 -20.05
C SER A 510 30.35 8.62 -21.12
N ASN A 511 31.27 7.67 -21.39
CA ASN A 511 32.45 7.88 -22.23
C ASN A 511 32.29 7.44 -23.69
N ASN A 512 31.16 6.83 -24.04
CA ASN A 512 30.95 6.31 -25.39
C ASN A 512 29.53 6.59 -25.90
N THR A 513 28.59 5.64 -25.75
CA THR A 513 27.29 5.74 -26.44
C THR A 513 26.32 6.72 -25.78
N ARG A 514 26.59 7.13 -24.53
CA ARG A 514 25.67 7.87 -23.65
C ARG A 514 24.33 7.15 -23.40
N THR A 515 24.25 5.86 -23.70
CA THR A 515 23.08 5.03 -23.42
C THR A 515 23.11 4.52 -21.99
N ILE A 516 21.97 4.00 -21.54
CA ILE A 516 21.89 3.24 -20.29
C ILE A 516 22.26 1.79 -20.56
N VAL A 517 23.13 1.26 -19.72
CA VAL A 517 23.65 -0.11 -19.81
C VAL A 517 23.57 -0.79 -18.44
N ALA A 518 23.83 -2.09 -18.42
CA ALA A 518 24.18 -2.81 -17.20
C ALA A 518 25.69 -3.06 -17.19
N ALA A 519 26.36 -2.68 -16.10
CA ALA A 519 27.81 -2.80 -15.98
C ALA A 519 28.21 -3.39 -14.62
N THR A 520 29.37 -4.02 -14.59
CA THR A 520 30.04 -4.46 -13.35
C THR A 520 30.78 -3.31 -12.69
N GLY A 521 31.24 -3.50 -11.46
CA GLY A 521 32.01 -2.50 -10.70
C GLY A 521 31.18 -1.82 -9.63
N ASP A 522 31.77 -0.79 -9.01
CA ASP A 522 31.15 0.00 -7.94
C ASP A 522 31.62 1.45 -8.00
N TYR A 523 31.32 2.12 -9.10
CA TYR A 523 31.73 3.49 -9.38
C TYR A 523 30.60 4.49 -9.11
N ASN A 524 30.95 5.74 -8.82
CA ASN A 524 29.99 6.80 -8.48
C ASN A 524 28.95 7.06 -9.58
N ASP A 525 29.33 6.95 -10.86
CA ASP A 525 28.43 7.05 -12.01
C ASP A 525 27.47 5.85 -12.19
N GLN A 526 27.57 4.82 -11.35
CA GLN A 526 26.63 3.70 -11.26
C GLN A 526 25.60 3.88 -10.13
N TYR A 527 25.68 5.00 -9.41
CA TYR A 527 24.72 5.40 -8.39
C TYR A 527 23.74 6.45 -8.90
N TRP A 528 22.51 6.38 -8.40
CA TRP A 528 21.40 7.19 -8.86
C TRP A 528 20.68 7.88 -7.69
N LEU A 529 20.50 9.19 -7.78
CA LEU A 529 19.61 9.95 -6.93
C LEU A 529 18.17 9.72 -7.40
N ILE A 530 17.31 9.24 -6.49
CA ILE A 530 15.89 8.97 -6.79
C ILE A 530 15.05 10.08 -6.15
N GLU A 531 14.49 10.94 -6.98
CA GLU A 531 13.76 12.16 -6.58
C GLU A 531 12.27 11.97 -6.84
N ARG A 532 11.43 12.07 -5.80
CA ARG A 532 9.96 11.92 -5.95
C ARG A 532 9.32 13.22 -6.46
N ASN A 533 8.47 13.09 -7.46
CA ASN A 533 7.63 14.15 -7.99
C ASN A 533 6.27 14.19 -7.28
N GLU A 534 5.58 15.33 -7.39
CA GLU A 534 4.21 15.55 -6.87
C GLU A 534 3.17 14.58 -7.47
N ASP A 535 3.41 14.00 -8.66
CA ASP A 535 2.52 13.05 -9.34
C ASP A 535 2.81 11.56 -9.00
N ASN A 536 3.56 11.32 -7.91
CA ASN A 536 4.04 10.01 -7.45
C ASN A 536 4.97 9.27 -8.44
N THR A 537 5.48 9.94 -9.47
CA THR A 537 6.58 9.44 -10.29
C THR A 537 7.93 9.85 -9.71
N TYR A 538 9.00 9.33 -10.29
CA TYR A 538 10.37 9.57 -9.87
C TYR A 538 11.23 10.05 -11.03
N ILE A 539 12.14 10.97 -10.74
CA ILE A 539 13.32 11.22 -11.56
C ILE A 539 14.44 10.34 -11.03
N ILE A 540 15.15 9.66 -11.94
CA ILE A 540 16.31 8.82 -11.61
C ILE A 540 17.53 9.52 -12.20
N ARG A 541 18.28 10.23 -11.36
CA ARG A 541 19.37 11.14 -11.75
C ARG A 541 20.73 10.53 -11.45
N ASN A 542 21.69 10.65 -12.35
CA ASN A 542 23.03 10.14 -12.12
C ASN A 542 23.71 10.92 -10.98
N TYR A 543 24.35 10.22 -10.04
CA TYR A 543 24.97 10.84 -8.86
C TYR A 543 26.16 11.74 -9.22
N GLU A 544 27.04 11.26 -10.11
CA GLU A 544 28.27 11.95 -10.51
C GLU A 544 27.97 13.06 -11.53
N ASN A 545 27.15 12.78 -12.54
CA ASN A 545 26.77 13.73 -13.58
C ASN A 545 25.31 14.17 -13.42
N ARG A 546 25.06 15.08 -12.48
CA ARG A 546 23.69 15.43 -12.05
C ARG A 546 22.81 16.10 -13.10
N LYS A 547 23.35 16.58 -14.22
CA LYS A 547 22.52 17.02 -15.37
C LYS A 547 21.83 15.84 -16.07
N ILE A 548 22.36 14.63 -15.92
CA ILE A 548 21.94 13.44 -16.63
C ILE A 548 20.92 12.66 -15.81
N VAL A 549 19.81 12.30 -16.46
CA VAL A 549 18.74 11.49 -15.90
C VAL A 549 18.38 10.35 -16.83
N LEU A 550 17.71 9.35 -16.26
CA LEU A 550 17.16 8.22 -17.00
C LEU A 550 16.03 8.69 -17.93
N ASP A 551 16.20 8.43 -19.22
CA ASP A 551 15.30 8.91 -20.27
C ASP A 551 14.90 7.78 -21.21
N LEU A 552 13.60 7.64 -21.47
CA LEU A 552 13.09 6.75 -22.52
C LEU A 552 13.25 7.42 -23.89
N SER A 553 14.14 6.86 -24.71
CA SER A 553 14.56 7.47 -25.98
C SER A 553 13.38 7.88 -26.87
N ASN A 554 13.34 9.16 -27.24
CA ASN A 554 12.28 9.78 -28.05
C ASN A 554 10.85 9.63 -27.48
N GLY A 555 10.69 9.25 -26.21
CA GLY A 555 9.40 8.93 -25.62
C GLY A 555 8.70 7.73 -26.26
N SER A 556 9.42 6.85 -26.97
CA SER A 556 8.84 5.69 -27.64
C SER A 556 8.69 4.50 -26.69
N THR A 557 7.48 3.95 -26.63
CA THR A 557 7.12 2.79 -25.79
C THR A 557 7.11 1.46 -26.57
N THR A 558 7.64 1.44 -27.79
CA THR A 558 7.79 0.21 -28.57
C THR A 558 8.74 -0.76 -27.87
N ASP A 559 8.37 -2.05 -27.84
CA ASP A 559 9.19 -3.09 -27.23
C ASP A 559 10.58 -3.15 -27.88
N GLY A 560 11.62 -3.13 -27.03
CA GLY A 560 13.02 -3.10 -27.44
C GLY A 560 13.62 -1.70 -27.61
N ASN A 561 12.84 -0.62 -27.44
CA ASN A 561 13.38 0.74 -27.49
C ASN A 561 14.40 0.99 -26.36
N GLY A 562 15.45 1.76 -26.66
CA GLY A 562 16.56 2.01 -25.75
C GLY A 562 16.27 3.08 -24.70
N LEU A 563 17.12 3.11 -23.66
CA LEU A 563 17.15 4.16 -22.65
C LEU A 563 18.44 4.97 -22.78
N LEU A 564 18.35 6.27 -22.49
CA LEU A 564 19.45 7.23 -22.56
C LEU A 564 19.77 7.81 -21.18
N GLY A 565 21.03 8.18 -20.98
CA GLY A 565 21.33 9.24 -20.02
C GLY A 565 21.21 10.56 -20.75
N PHE A 566 20.13 11.30 -20.51
CA PHE A 566 19.84 12.55 -21.21
C PHE A 566 19.77 13.74 -20.25
N GLU A 567 19.96 14.96 -20.77
CA GLU A 567 19.86 16.17 -19.96
C GLU A 567 18.45 16.31 -19.37
N PHE A 568 18.38 16.58 -18.07
CA PHE A 568 17.12 16.70 -17.35
C PHE A 568 16.28 17.85 -17.90
N HIS A 569 15.07 17.51 -18.36
CA HIS A 569 14.02 18.45 -18.75
C HIS A 569 12.68 18.18 -18.07
N GLY A 570 12.54 17.06 -17.34
CA GLY A 570 11.37 16.76 -16.51
C GLY A 570 10.13 16.33 -17.29
N GLY A 571 10.29 16.01 -18.58
CA GLY A 571 9.22 15.52 -19.44
C GLY A 571 8.74 14.12 -19.04
N ILE A 572 7.60 13.69 -19.58
CA ILE A 572 6.96 12.42 -19.22
C ILE A 572 7.83 11.18 -19.48
N ASN A 573 8.73 11.24 -20.48
CA ASN A 573 9.70 10.18 -20.81
C ASN A 573 10.89 10.09 -19.83
N GLN A 574 11.04 11.06 -18.92
CA GLN A 574 12.04 11.06 -17.84
C GLN A 574 11.42 10.78 -16.46
N ARG A 575 10.11 10.46 -16.43
CA ARG A 575 9.35 10.17 -15.22
C ARG A 575 9.05 8.68 -15.13
N TRP A 576 9.41 8.09 -14.00
CA TRP A 576 9.36 6.64 -13.78
C TRP A 576 8.47 6.28 -12.61
N ILE A 577 7.76 5.17 -12.71
CA ILE A 577 7.00 4.56 -11.62
C ILE A 577 7.91 3.47 -11.02
N ILE A 578 8.10 3.50 -9.71
CA ILE A 578 8.85 2.49 -8.96
C ILE A 578 7.83 1.72 -8.11
N LYS A 579 7.46 0.51 -8.54
CA LYS A 579 6.43 -0.33 -7.88
C LYS A 579 7.10 -1.49 -7.15
N PRO A 580 6.88 -1.68 -5.83
CA PRO A 580 7.36 -2.87 -5.14
C PRO A 580 6.91 -4.15 -5.84
N PHE A 581 7.82 -5.11 -5.96
CA PHE A 581 7.53 -6.41 -6.57
C PHE A 581 8.09 -7.54 -5.70
N SER A 582 7.28 -8.56 -5.46
CA SER A 582 7.64 -9.73 -4.66
C SER A 582 7.33 -11.01 -5.43
N PHE A 583 8.32 -11.88 -5.56
CA PHE A 583 8.14 -13.21 -6.15
C PHE A 583 7.49 -14.20 -5.18
N ASN A 584 7.70 -14.01 -3.88
CA ASN A 584 7.05 -14.74 -2.80
C ASN A 584 5.73 -14.06 -2.41
N SER A 585 4.77 -14.05 -3.34
CA SER A 585 3.47 -13.37 -3.20
C SER A 585 2.47 -14.08 -2.28
N ILE A 586 2.60 -15.39 -2.12
CA ILE A 586 1.75 -16.22 -1.23
C ILE A 586 2.61 -16.99 -0.23
N GLN A 587 2.06 -17.27 0.96
CA GLN A 587 2.76 -18.12 1.92
C GLN A 587 2.83 -19.58 1.47
N ASP A 588 3.83 -20.32 1.95
CA ASP A 588 3.89 -21.77 1.76
C ASP A 588 2.73 -22.46 2.50
N GLY A 589 2.17 -23.51 1.91
CA GLY A 589 1.02 -24.19 2.48
C GLY A 589 0.35 -25.21 1.57
N ILE A 590 -0.83 -25.66 1.97
CA ILE A 590 -1.67 -26.64 1.26
C ILE A 590 -2.85 -25.90 0.63
N TYR A 591 -2.96 -26.01 -0.68
CA TYR A 591 -3.89 -25.23 -1.48
C TYR A 591 -4.82 -26.08 -2.34
N GLN A 592 -5.98 -25.50 -2.66
CA GLN A 592 -6.77 -25.86 -3.84
C GLN A 592 -6.83 -24.68 -4.79
N PHE A 593 -6.79 -24.97 -6.10
CA PHE A 593 -6.92 -23.97 -7.16
C PHE A 593 -8.34 -24.01 -7.71
N MET A 594 -9.16 -23.03 -7.34
CA MET A 594 -10.55 -22.90 -7.76
C MET A 594 -10.63 -22.04 -9.02
N THR A 595 -11.35 -22.47 -10.06
CA THR A 595 -11.50 -21.61 -11.24
C THR A 595 -12.30 -20.36 -10.88
N VAL A 596 -11.95 -19.20 -11.45
CA VAL A 596 -12.69 -17.95 -11.19
C VAL A 596 -14.14 -18.02 -11.70
N ILE A 597 -14.38 -18.73 -12.80
CA ILE A 597 -15.71 -18.84 -13.41
C ILE A 597 -16.64 -19.73 -12.56
N ASN A 598 -16.13 -20.86 -12.06
CA ASN A 598 -16.88 -21.77 -11.21
C ASN A 598 -15.99 -22.32 -10.08
N GLN A 599 -16.17 -21.78 -8.88
CA GLN A 599 -15.36 -22.13 -7.72
C GLN A 599 -15.55 -23.58 -7.21
N ASP A 600 -16.61 -24.27 -7.66
CA ASP A 600 -16.82 -25.69 -7.35
C ASP A 600 -15.92 -26.60 -8.19
N LEU A 601 -15.33 -26.07 -9.27
CA LEU A 601 -14.35 -26.77 -10.10
C LEU A 601 -12.93 -26.37 -9.69
N ILE A 602 -12.13 -27.37 -9.32
CA ILE A 602 -10.75 -27.20 -8.88
C ILE A 602 -9.77 -27.98 -9.76
N ALA A 603 -8.47 -27.69 -9.65
CA ALA A 603 -7.41 -28.48 -10.29
C ALA A 603 -7.24 -29.85 -9.59
N ASP A 604 -7.56 -30.92 -10.32
CA ASP A 604 -7.55 -32.31 -9.87
C ASP A 604 -6.50 -33.12 -10.64
N LEU A 605 -5.61 -33.83 -9.94
CA LEU A 605 -4.73 -34.81 -10.56
C LEU A 605 -5.52 -36.08 -10.88
N THR A 606 -5.86 -36.25 -12.16
CA THR A 606 -6.64 -37.39 -12.63
C THR A 606 -5.79 -38.65 -12.77
N THR A 607 -6.44 -39.82 -12.72
CA THR A 607 -5.80 -41.11 -12.98
C THR A 607 -5.50 -41.35 -14.47
N ASN A 608 -6.04 -40.51 -15.37
CA ASN A 608 -5.84 -40.64 -16.81
C ASN A 608 -4.52 -39.98 -17.25
N ASN A 609 -3.46 -40.80 -17.33
CA ASN A 609 -2.14 -40.41 -17.81
C ASN A 609 -1.57 -39.17 -17.09
N TYR A 610 -1.81 -39.13 -15.77
CA TYR A 610 -1.44 -38.05 -14.84
C TYR A 610 -1.88 -36.65 -15.29
N THR A 611 -2.88 -36.56 -16.17
CA THR A 611 -3.37 -35.26 -16.65
C THR A 611 -4.05 -34.53 -15.50
N ILE A 612 -3.86 -33.22 -15.42
CA ILE A 612 -4.55 -32.38 -14.44
C ILE A 612 -5.75 -31.75 -15.15
N ALA A 613 -6.93 -31.85 -14.55
CA ALA A 613 -8.19 -31.39 -15.12
C ALA A 613 -8.98 -30.55 -14.12
N THR A 614 -9.96 -29.79 -14.59
CA THR A 614 -10.95 -29.17 -13.69
C THR A 614 -11.99 -30.22 -13.29
N LYS A 615 -12.13 -30.52 -11.99
CA LYS A 615 -13.17 -31.43 -11.49
C LYS A 615 -13.92 -30.86 -10.30
N THR A 616 -15.15 -31.33 -10.09
CA THR A 616 -15.94 -30.97 -8.91
C THR A 616 -15.18 -31.30 -7.63
N ASN A 617 -15.11 -30.32 -6.73
CA ASN A 617 -14.40 -30.45 -5.46
C ASN A 617 -15.08 -31.46 -4.54
N ASN A 618 -14.28 -32.41 -4.03
CA ASN A 618 -14.66 -33.38 -3.02
C ASN A 618 -13.66 -33.44 -1.84
N TYR A 619 -12.68 -32.52 -1.80
CA TYR A 619 -11.66 -32.42 -0.75
C TYR A 619 -10.78 -33.66 -0.58
N SER A 620 -10.71 -34.53 -1.58
CA SER A 620 -9.78 -35.65 -1.62
C SER A 620 -8.32 -35.16 -1.79
N SER A 621 -7.36 -35.98 -1.38
CA SER A 621 -5.94 -35.59 -1.37
C SER A 621 -5.36 -35.30 -2.76
N ASN A 622 -5.89 -35.89 -3.85
CA ASN A 622 -5.44 -35.60 -5.22
C ASN A 622 -5.91 -34.23 -5.74
N GLN A 623 -6.83 -33.57 -5.02
CA GLN A 623 -7.32 -32.22 -5.27
C GLN A 623 -6.63 -31.15 -4.40
N LYS A 624 -5.63 -31.56 -3.62
CA LYS A 624 -4.87 -30.71 -2.70
C LYS A 624 -3.40 -30.68 -3.11
N TRP A 625 -2.77 -29.53 -2.93
CA TRP A 625 -1.42 -29.30 -3.43
C TRP A 625 -0.57 -28.57 -2.39
N THR A 626 0.59 -29.12 -2.05
CA THR A 626 1.60 -28.39 -1.30
C THR A 626 2.29 -27.40 -2.24
N VAL A 627 2.22 -26.12 -1.92
CA VAL A 627 2.82 -25.02 -2.68
C VAL A 627 4.00 -24.49 -1.86
N THR A 628 5.19 -24.52 -2.44
CA THR A 628 6.44 -24.21 -1.73
C THR A 628 7.33 -23.30 -2.58
N TYR A 629 7.74 -22.18 -2.01
CA TYR A 629 8.63 -21.22 -2.65
C TYR A 629 10.06 -21.76 -2.74
N ASN A 630 10.77 -21.42 -3.82
CA ASN A 630 12.19 -21.72 -4.00
C ASN A 630 12.97 -20.43 -4.24
N ASP A 631 13.83 -20.05 -3.28
CA ASP A 631 14.60 -18.80 -3.33
C ASP A 631 15.50 -18.67 -4.57
N LYS A 632 16.06 -19.77 -5.07
CA LYS A 632 16.96 -19.75 -6.24
C LYS A 632 16.20 -19.56 -7.54
N LYS A 633 14.97 -20.10 -7.62
CA LYS A 633 14.09 -19.97 -8.79
C LYS A 633 13.19 -18.74 -8.71
N ARG A 634 13.00 -18.19 -7.51
CA ARG A 634 12.01 -17.15 -7.21
C ARG A 634 10.63 -17.50 -7.76
N ALA A 635 10.25 -18.76 -7.57
CA ALA A 635 9.04 -19.36 -8.09
C ALA A 635 8.62 -20.52 -7.17
N TYR A 636 7.38 -20.98 -7.34
CA TYR A 636 6.80 -22.02 -6.50
C TYR A 636 6.75 -23.36 -7.21
N LYS A 637 7.01 -24.42 -6.44
CA LYS A 637 6.70 -25.79 -6.86
C LYS A 637 5.35 -26.20 -6.29
N ILE A 638 4.51 -26.80 -7.13
CA ILE A 638 3.14 -27.19 -6.78
C ILE A 638 3.06 -28.72 -6.82
N ARG A 639 3.21 -29.38 -5.66
CA ARG A 639 3.22 -30.86 -5.55
C ARG A 639 1.88 -31.39 -5.08
N ASN A 640 1.45 -32.52 -5.64
CA ASN A 640 0.18 -33.13 -5.27
C ASN A 640 0.26 -33.74 -3.86
N LEU A 641 -0.77 -33.59 -3.03
CA LEU A 641 -0.76 -34.11 -1.66
C LEU A 641 -0.91 -35.64 -1.61
N GLN A 642 -1.70 -36.25 -2.51
CA GLN A 642 -1.82 -37.71 -2.62
C GLN A 642 -0.56 -38.35 -3.20
N HIS A 643 0.02 -37.71 -4.23
CA HIS A 643 1.20 -38.20 -4.94
C HIS A 643 2.33 -37.15 -4.89
N ALA A 644 2.98 -37.01 -3.75
CA ALA A 644 4.00 -35.96 -3.50
C ALA A 644 5.21 -35.98 -4.47
N HIS A 645 5.46 -37.10 -5.15
CA HIS A 645 6.50 -37.22 -6.17
C HIS A 645 6.09 -36.63 -7.54
N LEU A 646 4.85 -36.16 -7.68
CA LEU A 646 4.29 -35.51 -8.87
C LEU A 646 4.00 -34.04 -8.59
N SER A 647 4.49 -33.16 -9.45
CA SER A 647 4.18 -31.73 -9.42
C SER A 647 3.46 -31.28 -10.69
N LEU A 648 2.59 -30.28 -10.56
CA LEU A 648 1.92 -29.62 -11.67
C LEU A 648 2.96 -29.02 -12.62
N ALA A 649 2.99 -29.51 -13.85
CA ALA A 649 4.00 -29.18 -14.85
C ALA A 649 3.39 -28.89 -16.21
N TRP A 650 4.10 -28.10 -17.01
CA TRP A 650 3.83 -27.93 -18.43
C TRP A 650 4.73 -28.84 -19.26
N ASP A 651 4.16 -29.59 -20.21
CA ASP A 651 4.88 -30.44 -21.16
C ASP A 651 5.60 -29.62 -22.26
N SER A 652 6.54 -28.79 -21.82
CA SER A 652 7.09 -27.69 -22.59
C SER A 652 7.85 -28.07 -23.87
N ASN A 653 8.29 -29.32 -23.97
CA ASN A 653 9.04 -29.82 -25.13
C ASN A 653 8.14 -30.47 -26.20
N HIS A 654 6.89 -30.83 -25.87
CA HIS A 654 6.05 -31.62 -26.78
C HIS A 654 4.67 -31.01 -27.03
N SER A 655 4.04 -30.37 -26.03
CA SER A 655 2.65 -29.96 -26.15
C SER A 655 2.24 -28.81 -25.21
N ASP A 656 0.96 -28.46 -25.23
CA ASP A 656 0.31 -27.54 -24.30
C ASP A 656 -0.26 -28.27 -23.05
N LYS A 657 0.08 -29.55 -22.84
CA LYS A 657 -0.47 -30.37 -21.75
C LYS A 657 0.00 -29.87 -20.38
N ILE A 658 -0.93 -29.82 -19.42
CA ILE A 658 -0.65 -29.69 -17.99
C ILE A 658 -0.90 -31.03 -17.30
N PHE A 659 0.08 -31.51 -16.53
CA PHE A 659 0.05 -32.85 -15.94
C PHE A 659 0.92 -32.94 -14.69
N GLY A 660 0.75 -34.02 -13.92
CA GLY A 660 1.64 -34.39 -12.82
C GLY A 660 2.92 -35.02 -13.36
N ALA A 661 4.04 -34.31 -13.24
CA ALA A 661 5.36 -34.78 -13.68
C ALA A 661 6.27 -35.09 -12.48
N THR A 662 7.15 -36.07 -12.64
CA THR A 662 8.21 -36.38 -11.67
C THR A 662 9.46 -35.50 -11.89
N GLY A 663 10.43 -35.58 -10.98
CA GLY A 663 11.69 -34.87 -11.07
C GLY A 663 11.62 -33.41 -10.62
N ASP A 664 12.55 -32.59 -11.13
CA ASP A 664 12.68 -31.18 -10.78
C ASP A 664 13.23 -30.38 -11.96
N TYR A 665 12.35 -29.69 -12.68
CA TYR A 665 12.67 -28.97 -13.91
C TYR A 665 11.99 -27.60 -13.96
N ASP A 666 12.51 -26.70 -14.79
CA ASP A 666 12.06 -25.31 -14.91
C ASP A 666 10.57 -25.17 -15.27
N ASP A 667 10.02 -26.10 -16.04
CA ASP A 667 8.60 -26.09 -16.44
C ASP A 667 7.65 -26.59 -15.34
N GLN A 668 8.17 -26.95 -14.18
CA GLN A 668 7.43 -27.36 -12.97
C GLN A 668 7.33 -26.24 -11.92
N TYR A 669 7.92 -25.07 -12.21
CA TYR A 669 7.92 -23.91 -11.34
C TYR A 669 6.99 -22.81 -11.87
N TRP A 670 6.26 -22.17 -10.96
CA TRP A 670 5.21 -21.22 -11.28
C TRP A 670 5.32 -19.95 -10.45
N ILE A 671 5.01 -18.81 -11.06
CA ILE A 671 5.06 -17.48 -10.46
C ILE A 671 3.60 -16.98 -10.32
N PRO A 672 3.04 -16.94 -9.09
CA PRO A 672 1.71 -16.41 -8.84
C PRO A 672 1.70 -14.89 -8.92
N ILE A 673 0.88 -14.36 -9.82
CA ILE A 673 0.64 -12.93 -10.01
C ILE A 673 -0.79 -12.61 -9.58
N LEU A 674 -0.93 -11.84 -8.51
CA LEU A 674 -2.21 -11.36 -7.99
C LEU A 674 -2.93 -10.48 -9.03
N GLN A 675 -4.22 -10.72 -9.21
CA GLN A 675 -5.11 -9.96 -10.08
C GLN A 675 -6.01 -9.03 -9.25
N THR A 676 -6.58 -8.00 -9.88
CA THR A 676 -7.40 -6.99 -9.18
C THR A 676 -8.69 -7.53 -8.57
N ASP A 677 -9.13 -8.72 -8.99
CA ASP A 677 -10.31 -9.45 -8.50
C ASP A 677 -9.96 -10.47 -7.40
N GLY A 678 -8.71 -10.47 -6.89
CA GLY A 678 -8.21 -11.35 -5.82
C GLY A 678 -7.80 -12.74 -6.27
N SER A 679 -8.00 -13.04 -7.55
CA SER A 679 -7.51 -14.28 -8.14
C SER A 679 -6.03 -14.18 -8.53
N PHE A 680 -5.47 -15.31 -8.98
CA PHE A 680 -4.08 -15.41 -9.40
C PHE A 680 -3.98 -15.98 -10.82
N ILE A 681 -3.03 -15.45 -11.58
CA ILE A 681 -2.48 -16.10 -12.77
C ILE A 681 -1.14 -16.73 -12.37
N PHE A 682 -0.85 -17.91 -12.90
CA PHE A 682 0.39 -18.64 -12.61
C PHE A 682 1.27 -18.73 -13.86
N ARG A 683 2.28 -17.87 -13.94
CA ARG A 683 3.24 -17.87 -15.06
C ARG A 683 4.26 -18.98 -14.88
N ASN A 684 4.59 -19.70 -15.96
CA ASN A 684 5.58 -20.75 -15.92
C ASN A 684 7.00 -20.16 -15.87
N TYR A 685 7.88 -20.71 -15.03
CA TYR A 685 9.25 -20.21 -14.88
C TYR A 685 10.09 -20.35 -16.16
N LYS A 686 9.97 -21.47 -16.89
CA LYS A 686 10.69 -21.70 -18.16
C LYS A 686 10.28 -20.71 -19.25
N ASN A 687 8.99 -20.38 -19.33
CA ASN A 687 8.47 -19.34 -20.22
C ASN A 687 7.33 -18.56 -19.53
N PRO A 688 7.62 -17.38 -18.97
CA PRO A 688 6.62 -16.59 -18.23
C PRO A 688 5.44 -16.05 -19.06
N ASN A 689 5.46 -16.22 -20.39
CA ASN A 689 4.29 -15.96 -21.23
C ASN A 689 3.25 -17.10 -21.15
N LYS A 690 3.66 -18.30 -20.74
CA LYS A 690 2.79 -19.46 -20.58
C LYS A 690 2.25 -19.54 -19.16
N ILE A 691 0.97 -19.88 -19.06
CA ILE A 691 0.24 -20.05 -17.81
C ILE A 691 -0.65 -21.31 -17.90
N PHE A 692 -1.07 -21.89 -16.77
CA PHE A 692 -2.07 -22.97 -16.80
C PHE A 692 -3.51 -22.42 -16.64
N GLY A 693 -4.42 -22.91 -17.48
CA GLY A 693 -5.84 -22.57 -17.43
C GLY A 693 -6.68 -23.57 -18.22
N THR A 694 -7.91 -23.20 -18.57
CA THR A 694 -8.79 -24.01 -19.42
C THR A 694 -8.96 -23.40 -20.81
N ASN A 695 -9.16 -24.25 -21.83
CA ASN A 695 -9.62 -23.79 -23.13
C ASN A 695 -11.11 -23.45 -23.06
N GLY A 696 -11.43 -22.16 -23.05
CA GLY A 696 -12.82 -21.70 -22.92
C GLY A 696 -13.39 -21.90 -21.51
N GLN A 697 -14.68 -22.22 -21.42
CA GLN A 697 -15.43 -22.31 -20.16
C GLN A 697 -15.06 -23.59 -19.37
N PRO A 698 -14.74 -23.50 -18.07
CA PRO A 698 -14.46 -24.66 -17.25
C PRO A 698 -15.75 -25.46 -16.99
N ILE A 699 -15.70 -26.75 -17.34
CA ILE A 699 -16.71 -27.75 -16.99
C ILE A 699 -16.00 -28.96 -16.34
N ASN A 700 -16.77 -29.89 -15.79
CA ASN A 700 -16.19 -31.06 -15.14
C ASN A 700 -15.42 -31.94 -16.15
N ASP A 701 -14.21 -32.35 -15.76
CA ASP A 701 -13.29 -33.27 -16.46
C ASP A 701 -12.65 -32.76 -17.76
N ILE A 702 -12.50 -31.44 -17.94
CA ILE A 702 -11.67 -30.89 -19.03
C ILE A 702 -10.21 -30.69 -18.57
N PRO A 703 -9.22 -31.06 -19.41
CA PRO A 703 -7.82 -30.93 -19.05
C PRO A 703 -7.38 -29.48 -18.98
N LEU A 704 -6.45 -29.19 -18.07
CA LEU A 704 -5.74 -27.92 -18.05
C LEU A 704 -4.75 -27.84 -19.22
N LYS A 705 -4.57 -26.63 -19.74
CA LYS A 705 -3.71 -26.32 -20.87
C LYS A 705 -2.77 -25.16 -20.57
N ALA A 706 -1.55 -25.25 -21.08
CA ALA A 706 -0.58 -24.19 -21.11
C ALA A 706 -0.90 -23.25 -22.27
N GLN A 707 -1.19 -21.99 -21.98
CA GLN A 707 -1.62 -21.01 -22.98
C GLN A 707 -0.94 -19.66 -22.74
N ASP A 708 -0.92 -18.81 -23.78
CA ASP A 708 -0.39 -17.45 -23.66
C ASP A 708 -1.31 -16.59 -22.79
N VAL A 709 -0.73 -15.63 -22.07
CA VAL A 709 -1.50 -14.75 -21.19
C VAL A 709 -2.40 -13.83 -22.02
N THR A 710 -3.71 -13.89 -21.75
CA THR A 710 -4.75 -13.05 -22.34
C THR A 710 -5.49 -12.21 -21.29
N GLY A 711 -5.37 -12.57 -20.00
CA GLY A 711 -6.06 -11.90 -18.89
C GLY A 711 -7.52 -12.32 -18.69
N GLN A 712 -8.01 -13.29 -19.49
CA GLN A 712 -9.38 -13.81 -19.41
C GLN A 712 -9.61 -14.66 -18.16
N ASN A 713 -10.87 -14.78 -17.70
CA ASN A 713 -11.19 -15.47 -16.44
C ASN A 713 -10.92 -16.99 -16.45
N ASN A 714 -10.84 -17.63 -17.61
CA ASN A 714 -10.46 -19.05 -17.74
C ASN A 714 -8.95 -19.32 -17.50
N GLN A 715 -8.19 -18.25 -17.26
CA GLN A 715 -6.76 -18.28 -16.97
C GLN A 715 -6.43 -18.02 -15.50
N LYS A 716 -7.46 -17.73 -14.69
CA LYS A 716 -7.34 -17.21 -13.34
C LYS A 716 -7.89 -18.20 -12.32
N TRP A 717 -7.30 -18.17 -11.14
CA TRP A 717 -7.59 -19.10 -10.06
C TRP A 717 -7.73 -18.38 -8.71
N TYR A 718 -8.81 -18.63 -8.00
CA TYR A 718 -8.87 -18.33 -6.57
C TYR A 718 -8.15 -19.42 -5.77
N LEU A 719 -7.48 -19.03 -4.68
CA LEU A 719 -6.69 -19.94 -3.87
C LEU A 719 -7.36 -20.21 -2.53
N ARG A 720 -7.70 -21.47 -2.29
CA ARG A 720 -8.17 -21.92 -0.98
C ARG A 720 -6.99 -22.42 -0.18
N HIS A 721 -6.58 -21.67 0.83
CA HIS A 721 -5.48 -22.05 1.71
C HIS A 721 -6.02 -22.88 2.89
N LEU A 722 -5.88 -24.20 2.80
CA LEU A 722 -6.57 -25.16 3.68
C LEU A 722 -6.00 -25.22 5.09
N ASN A 723 -4.71 -24.98 5.26
CA ASN A 723 -4.01 -24.94 6.55
C ASN A 723 -3.74 -23.49 7.01
N SER A 724 -4.62 -22.56 6.64
CA SER A 724 -4.55 -21.17 7.11
C SER A 724 -5.15 -20.99 8.50
N SER A 725 -4.86 -19.84 9.14
CA SER A 725 -5.49 -19.40 10.38
C SER A 725 -6.86 -18.71 10.18
N ASN A 726 -7.33 -18.59 8.94
CA ASN A 726 -8.59 -17.90 8.59
C ASN A 726 -9.81 -18.83 8.78
N ASN A 727 -10.05 -19.27 10.02
CA ASN A 727 -11.14 -20.16 10.37
C ASN A 727 -12.13 -19.46 11.32
N PHE A 728 -13.43 -19.72 11.16
CA PHE A 728 -14.44 -19.20 12.06
C PHE A 728 -14.30 -19.79 13.46
N THR A 729 -14.32 -18.95 14.48
CA THR A 729 -14.34 -19.36 15.88
C THR A 729 -15.42 -18.59 16.64
N GLY A 730 -16.07 -19.24 17.60
CA GLY A 730 -17.13 -18.58 18.39
C GLY A 730 -18.54 -18.92 17.90
N TYR A 731 -19.47 -18.00 18.18
CA TYR A 731 -20.90 -18.16 17.96
C TYR A 731 -21.39 -17.19 16.89
N PHE A 732 -22.32 -17.67 16.06
CA PHE A 732 -22.82 -16.91 14.92
C PHE A 732 -24.32 -17.07 14.73
N ASN A 733 -24.99 -15.97 14.39
CA ASN A 733 -26.23 -16.02 13.64
C ASN A 733 -25.88 -16.25 12.16
N ILE A 734 -26.41 -17.33 11.58
CA ILE A 734 -26.19 -17.68 10.17
C ILE A 734 -27.37 -17.11 9.37
N SER A 735 -27.18 -15.92 8.80
CA SER A 735 -28.22 -15.20 8.06
C SER A 735 -28.19 -15.51 6.57
N SER A 736 -29.34 -15.45 5.90
CA SER A 736 -29.38 -15.57 4.45
C SER A 736 -28.95 -14.28 3.76
N LYS A 737 -28.24 -14.39 2.64
CA LYS A 737 -27.92 -13.26 1.76
C LYS A 737 -29.18 -12.56 1.24
N LYS A 738 -30.24 -13.32 0.90
CA LYS A 738 -31.48 -12.75 0.35
C LYS A 738 -32.19 -11.81 1.33
N ASN A 739 -32.16 -12.15 2.62
CA ASN A 739 -32.75 -11.35 3.68
C ASN A 739 -31.94 -11.52 4.96
N PHE A 740 -31.14 -10.51 5.31
CA PHE A 740 -30.21 -10.58 6.45
C PHE A 740 -30.92 -10.77 7.81
N ASN A 741 -32.21 -10.45 7.91
CA ASN A 741 -33.00 -10.65 9.14
C ASN A 741 -33.53 -12.08 9.26
N LYS A 742 -33.39 -12.92 8.22
CA LYS A 742 -33.83 -14.32 8.20
C LYS A 742 -32.62 -15.22 8.44
N ILE A 743 -32.64 -15.97 9.55
CA ILE A 743 -31.49 -16.73 10.03
C ILE A 743 -31.83 -18.20 10.32
N ILE A 744 -30.83 -19.08 10.21
CA ILE A 744 -30.97 -20.50 10.54
C ILE A 744 -31.31 -20.64 12.02
N THR A 745 -32.41 -21.33 12.31
CA THR A 745 -32.99 -21.47 13.64
C THR A 745 -33.31 -22.95 13.89
N MET A 746 -32.90 -23.47 15.04
CA MET A 746 -33.34 -24.78 15.52
C MET A 746 -34.79 -24.69 15.99
N ASN A 747 -35.68 -25.54 15.48
CA ASN A 747 -37.07 -25.56 15.90
C ASN A 747 -37.24 -25.90 17.40
N SER A 748 -38.42 -25.66 17.96
CA SER A 748 -38.70 -25.91 19.39
C SER A 748 -38.48 -27.36 19.81
N ASN A 749 -38.76 -28.30 18.90
CA ASN A 749 -38.60 -29.74 19.13
C ASN A 749 -37.15 -30.22 19.03
N LYS A 750 -36.20 -29.35 18.64
CA LYS A 750 -34.80 -29.68 18.40
C LYS A 750 -34.60 -30.82 17.39
N THR A 751 -35.45 -30.89 16.37
CA THR A 751 -35.39 -31.93 15.34
C THR A 751 -34.94 -31.42 13.97
N GLN A 752 -35.16 -30.14 13.67
CA GLN A 752 -34.97 -29.59 12.32
C GLN A 752 -34.40 -28.17 12.37
N ALA A 753 -33.61 -27.84 11.34
CA ALA A 753 -33.24 -26.47 11.03
C ALA A 753 -34.31 -25.81 10.14
N VAL A 754 -34.73 -24.61 10.52
CA VAL A 754 -35.70 -23.78 9.78
C VAL A 754 -35.16 -22.36 9.59
N ILE A 755 -35.74 -21.60 8.68
CA ILE A 755 -35.52 -20.16 8.59
C ILE A 755 -36.52 -19.41 9.49
N PHE A 756 -36.05 -18.41 10.22
CA PHE A 756 -36.89 -17.58 11.10
C PHE A 756 -36.32 -16.16 11.20
N ASP A 757 -37.15 -15.20 11.62
CA ASP A 757 -36.70 -13.84 11.94
C ASP A 757 -35.65 -13.82 13.05
N ASN A 758 -34.65 -12.95 12.97
CA ASN A 758 -33.70 -12.78 14.06
C ASN A 758 -34.41 -12.14 15.26
N ILE A 759 -34.58 -12.94 16.31
CA ILE A 759 -35.23 -12.53 17.57
C ILE A 759 -34.29 -12.71 18.78
N GLY A 760 -33.01 -12.98 18.53
CA GLY A 760 -31.98 -13.04 19.57
C GLY A 760 -32.10 -14.20 20.56
N ILE A 761 -32.68 -15.33 20.15
CA ILE A 761 -32.85 -16.51 21.02
C ILE A 761 -31.67 -17.49 20.92
N ASN A 762 -31.47 -18.33 21.95
CA ASN A 762 -30.41 -19.35 21.99
C ASN A 762 -30.43 -20.30 20.77
N ASN A 763 -31.62 -20.67 20.30
CA ASN A 763 -31.82 -21.55 19.13
C ASN A 763 -31.33 -20.95 17.79
N GLN A 764 -30.83 -19.71 17.81
CA GLN A 764 -30.31 -18.98 16.65
C GLN A 764 -28.80 -18.73 16.70
N SER A 765 -28.15 -19.06 17.82
CA SER A 765 -26.73 -18.75 18.07
C SER A 765 -25.87 -20.02 17.94
N TRP A 766 -25.35 -20.27 16.74
CA TRP A 766 -24.65 -21.50 16.40
C TRP A 766 -23.16 -21.41 16.70
N LYS A 767 -22.63 -22.36 17.47
CA LYS A 767 -21.18 -22.54 17.63
C LYS A 767 -20.61 -23.17 16.36
N LEU A 768 -19.58 -22.53 15.79
CA LEU A 768 -18.75 -23.13 14.75
C LEU A 768 -17.52 -23.75 15.39
N LYS A 769 -17.41 -25.09 15.30
CA LYS A 769 -16.29 -25.87 15.82
C LYS A 769 -15.50 -26.44 14.64
N TYR A 770 -14.36 -25.80 14.34
CA TYR A 770 -13.47 -26.22 13.26
C TYR A 770 -12.73 -27.52 13.61
N ASN A 771 -12.51 -28.36 12.61
CA ASN A 771 -11.65 -29.53 12.68
C ASN A 771 -10.56 -29.43 11.61
N ASP A 772 -9.32 -29.22 12.04
CA ASP A 772 -8.15 -29.00 11.16
C ASP A 772 -7.93 -30.15 10.18
N ASN A 773 -8.15 -31.40 10.61
CA ASN A 773 -7.93 -32.58 9.78
C ASN A 773 -8.94 -32.69 8.63
N LYS A 774 -10.17 -32.23 8.86
CA LYS A 774 -11.27 -32.30 7.88
C LYS A 774 -11.42 -31.00 7.08
N ASN A 775 -10.77 -29.92 7.51
CA ASN A 775 -10.96 -28.57 6.96
C ASN A 775 -12.44 -28.14 6.95
N ALA A 776 -13.21 -28.59 7.95
CA ALA A 776 -14.66 -28.47 8.01
C ALA A 776 -15.15 -28.17 9.43
N TYR A 777 -16.41 -27.78 9.56
CA TYR A 777 -17.02 -27.34 10.81
C TYR A 777 -18.12 -28.30 11.24
N GLN A 778 -18.14 -28.64 12.53
CA GLN A 778 -19.39 -28.99 13.19
C GLN A 778 -20.10 -27.69 13.57
N ILE A 779 -21.37 -27.58 13.20
CA ILE A 779 -22.22 -26.41 13.49
C ILE A 779 -23.28 -26.85 14.48
N HIS A 780 -23.25 -26.32 15.70
CA HIS A 780 -24.07 -26.87 16.79
C HIS A 780 -24.55 -25.84 17.82
N ILE A 781 -25.62 -26.20 18.53
CA ILE A 781 -26.12 -25.51 19.72
C ILE A 781 -26.18 -26.52 20.84
N LEU A 782 -25.36 -26.31 21.88
CA LEU A 782 -25.10 -27.30 22.92
C LEU A 782 -24.70 -28.64 22.27
N ASP A 783 -25.47 -29.71 22.47
CA ASP A 783 -25.28 -31.05 21.94
C ASP A 783 -26.07 -31.33 20.64
N ASN A 784 -26.71 -30.33 20.03
CA ASN A 784 -27.55 -30.49 18.85
C ASN A 784 -26.82 -29.96 17.61
N PHE A 785 -26.51 -30.83 16.66
CA PHE A 785 -25.68 -30.55 15.49
C PHE A 785 -26.50 -30.47 14.21
N LEU A 786 -26.21 -29.51 13.33
CA LEU A 786 -26.71 -29.54 11.95
C LEU A 786 -26.28 -30.85 11.28
N TYR A 787 -27.25 -31.60 10.78
CA TYR A 787 -27.01 -32.96 10.34
C TYR A 787 -27.70 -33.28 9.02
N PHE A 788 -26.91 -33.79 8.07
CA PHE A 788 -27.36 -34.15 6.74
C PHE A 788 -28.22 -35.41 6.70
N GLN A 789 -29.35 -35.32 5.98
CA GLN A 789 -30.36 -36.37 5.83
C GLN A 789 -30.53 -36.86 4.38
N GLY A 790 -29.68 -36.42 3.44
CA GLY A 790 -29.81 -36.70 2.00
C GLY A 790 -30.17 -35.46 1.18
N GLY A 791 -29.92 -35.53 -0.12
CA GLY A 791 -30.33 -34.48 -1.06
C GLY A 791 -31.84 -34.31 -1.10
N HIS A 792 -32.31 -33.07 -1.19
CA HIS A 792 -33.73 -32.67 -1.19
C HIS A 792 -34.49 -32.95 0.13
N ASN A 793 -33.78 -33.37 1.19
CA ASN A 793 -34.36 -33.60 2.52
C ASN A 793 -34.11 -32.43 3.46
N ILE A 794 -34.97 -32.31 4.48
CA ILE A 794 -34.84 -31.32 5.56
C ILE A 794 -33.60 -31.66 6.40
N VAL A 795 -32.83 -30.63 6.74
CA VAL A 795 -31.66 -30.73 7.62
C VAL A 795 -32.12 -30.95 9.04
N ALA A 796 -31.66 -32.04 9.65
CA ALA A 796 -31.97 -32.37 11.02
C ALA A 796 -31.05 -31.63 12.01
N THR A 797 -31.49 -31.53 13.26
CA THR A 797 -30.61 -31.23 14.39
C THR A 797 -30.48 -32.49 15.24
N MET A 798 -29.28 -33.08 15.28
CA MET A 798 -29.05 -34.41 15.88
C MET A 798 -28.21 -34.31 17.15
N GLN A 799 -28.57 -35.13 18.14
CA GLN A 799 -27.77 -35.38 19.34
C GLN A 799 -26.90 -36.63 19.16
N ASN A 800 -25.91 -36.81 20.04
CA ASN A 800 -25.05 -37.99 20.10
C ASN A 800 -24.29 -38.30 18.79
N VAL A 801 -23.95 -37.28 18.01
CA VAL A 801 -23.11 -37.44 16.81
C VAL A 801 -21.65 -37.71 17.19
N THR A 802 -21.04 -38.67 16.50
CA THR A 802 -19.62 -39.00 16.71
C THR A 802 -18.70 -37.99 16.02
N ASN A 803 -17.46 -37.86 16.51
CA ASN A 803 -16.49 -36.91 15.94
C ASN A 803 -16.06 -37.22 14.50
N ASP A 804 -16.33 -38.42 13.99
CA ASP A 804 -15.98 -38.81 12.62
C ASP A 804 -17.15 -38.81 11.64
N ASP A 805 -18.37 -38.56 12.13
CA ASP A 805 -19.56 -38.54 11.30
C ASP A 805 -19.59 -37.32 10.37
N LEU A 806 -19.23 -37.54 9.11
CA LEU A 806 -19.17 -36.52 8.08
C LEU A 806 -20.52 -35.86 7.79
N ARG A 807 -21.66 -36.46 8.18
CA ARG A 807 -22.98 -35.84 8.01
C ARG A 807 -23.15 -34.62 8.90
N SER A 808 -22.41 -34.55 10.01
CA SER A 808 -22.36 -33.41 10.92
C SER A 808 -21.34 -32.34 10.53
N TYR A 809 -20.53 -32.60 9.50
CA TYR A 809 -19.48 -31.69 9.03
C TYR A 809 -19.91 -30.88 7.81
N TRP A 810 -19.55 -29.61 7.84
CA TRP A 810 -19.90 -28.63 6.82
C TRP A 810 -18.68 -27.81 6.43
N TYR A 811 -18.41 -27.72 5.13
CA TYR A 811 -17.47 -26.76 4.59
C TYR A 811 -18.15 -25.40 4.47
N VAL A 812 -17.43 -24.35 4.86
CA VAL A 812 -17.87 -22.97 4.72
C VAL A 812 -17.00 -22.30 3.68
N GLU A 813 -17.57 -22.02 2.51
CA GLU A 813 -16.82 -21.65 1.31
C GLU A 813 -17.23 -20.24 0.86
N TYR A 814 -16.31 -19.28 0.83
CA TYR A 814 -16.61 -17.95 0.30
C TYR A 814 -16.69 -17.99 -1.23
N ASN A 815 -17.76 -17.43 -1.80
CA ASN A 815 -17.90 -17.21 -3.23
C ASN A 815 -17.66 -15.73 -3.57
N PHE A 816 -16.60 -15.44 -4.31
CA PHE A 816 -16.19 -14.08 -4.66
C PHE A 816 -17.17 -13.42 -5.63
N ASN A 817 -17.73 -14.17 -6.59
CA ASN A 817 -18.60 -13.60 -7.62
C ASN A 817 -20.00 -13.26 -7.09
N LYS A 818 -20.47 -14.02 -6.08
CA LYS A 818 -21.81 -13.89 -5.50
C LYS A 818 -21.82 -13.28 -4.11
N ASP A 819 -20.63 -13.01 -3.58
CA ASP A 819 -20.43 -12.25 -2.36
C ASP A 819 -21.20 -12.83 -1.16
N GLY A 820 -20.86 -14.06 -0.80
CA GLY A 820 -21.52 -14.80 0.27
C GLY A 820 -20.90 -16.17 0.47
N PHE A 821 -21.23 -16.80 1.59
CA PHE A 821 -20.69 -18.12 1.93
C PHE A 821 -21.67 -19.22 1.55
N ILE A 822 -21.14 -20.30 0.97
CA ILE A 822 -21.82 -21.57 0.77
C ILE A 822 -21.55 -22.43 1.99
N ILE A 823 -22.54 -23.20 2.43
CA ILE A 823 -22.40 -24.20 3.51
C ILE A 823 -22.64 -25.58 2.90
N ARG A 824 -21.57 -26.30 2.58
CA ARG A 824 -21.58 -27.57 1.83
C ARG A 824 -21.37 -28.76 2.77
N ASN A 825 -22.11 -29.85 2.58
CA ASN A 825 -21.96 -31.01 3.44
C ASN A 825 -20.68 -31.81 3.14
N ALA A 826 -20.05 -32.40 4.16
CA ALA A 826 -18.82 -33.17 4.01
C ALA A 826 -19.03 -34.66 3.69
N PHE A 827 -20.22 -35.22 3.97
CA PHE A 827 -20.55 -36.60 3.61
C PHE A 827 -20.88 -36.74 2.12
N ASP A 828 -21.65 -35.79 1.58
CA ASP A 828 -21.89 -35.65 0.14
C ASP A 828 -21.70 -34.20 -0.29
N THR A 829 -20.57 -33.94 -0.95
CA THR A 829 -20.16 -32.58 -1.34
C THR A 829 -20.98 -32.03 -2.50
N SER A 830 -21.92 -32.77 -3.06
CA SER A 830 -22.84 -32.27 -4.08
C SER A 830 -23.88 -31.30 -3.53
N TYR A 831 -24.10 -31.33 -2.20
CA TYR A 831 -25.22 -30.64 -1.56
C TYR A 831 -24.79 -29.53 -0.60
N VAL A 832 -25.57 -28.45 -0.63
CA VAL A 832 -25.39 -27.24 0.19
C VAL A 832 -26.68 -26.90 0.93
N LEU A 833 -26.59 -26.17 2.05
CA LEU A 833 -27.76 -25.64 2.74
C LEU A 833 -28.56 -24.69 1.85
N ASP A 834 -29.87 -24.86 1.83
CA ASP A 834 -30.81 -24.14 0.98
C ASP A 834 -32.10 -23.85 1.76
N VAL A 835 -32.58 -22.60 1.73
CA VAL A 835 -33.92 -22.26 2.23
C VAL A 835 -34.96 -22.76 1.23
N PHE A 836 -35.74 -23.77 1.63
CA PHE A 836 -36.62 -24.52 0.74
C PHE A 836 -37.51 -23.62 -0.14
N GLN A 837 -37.47 -23.87 -1.45
CA GLN A 837 -38.19 -23.12 -2.49
C GLN A 837 -37.87 -21.62 -2.55
N GLY A 838 -36.83 -21.15 -1.84
CA GLY A 838 -36.57 -19.73 -1.65
C GLY A 838 -37.69 -19.01 -0.90
N ASN A 839 -38.48 -19.73 -0.09
CA ASN A 839 -39.56 -19.15 0.72
C ASN A 839 -39.01 -18.67 2.07
N PHE A 840 -39.18 -17.38 2.36
CA PHE A 840 -38.67 -16.75 3.59
C PHE A 840 -39.74 -16.54 4.66
N ALA A 841 -40.89 -17.22 4.55
CA ALA A 841 -41.84 -17.32 5.64
C ALA A 841 -41.21 -18.03 6.85
N ASN A 842 -41.56 -17.58 8.06
CA ASN A 842 -41.08 -18.20 9.30
C ASN A 842 -41.45 -19.68 9.35
N ASN A 843 -40.52 -20.51 9.83
CA ASN A 843 -40.59 -21.98 9.88
C ASN A 843 -40.47 -22.70 8.53
N THR A 844 -40.14 -22.01 7.43
CA THR A 844 -39.75 -22.71 6.20
C THR A 844 -38.50 -23.55 6.49
N PRO A 845 -38.48 -24.85 6.15
CA PRO A 845 -37.36 -25.72 6.48
C PRO A 845 -36.09 -25.34 5.69
N ILE A 846 -34.94 -25.60 6.31
CA ILE A 846 -33.67 -25.66 5.59
C ILE A 846 -33.52 -27.07 5.04
N ILE A 847 -33.28 -27.18 3.74
CA ILE A 847 -32.97 -28.45 3.07
C ILE A 847 -31.52 -28.45 2.59
N THR A 848 -31.07 -29.58 2.07
CA THR A 848 -29.83 -29.66 1.30
C THR A 848 -30.12 -29.89 -0.18
N TYR A 849 -29.55 -29.05 -1.06
CA TYR A 849 -29.81 -29.08 -2.50
C TYR A 849 -28.53 -28.83 -3.32
N GLN A 850 -28.55 -29.12 -4.62
CA GLN A 850 -27.40 -28.82 -5.49
C GLN A 850 -27.08 -27.32 -5.48
N ASN A 851 -25.80 -26.99 -5.58
CA ASN A 851 -25.35 -25.61 -5.57
C ASN A 851 -25.66 -24.91 -6.90
N TYR A 852 -26.56 -23.93 -6.87
CA TYR A 852 -26.87 -23.03 -7.98
C TYR A 852 -26.40 -21.60 -7.72
N LEU A 853 -25.78 -21.35 -6.56
CA LEU A 853 -25.40 -20.03 -6.08
C LEU A 853 -26.58 -19.05 -6.02
N ASN A 854 -27.78 -19.56 -5.72
CA ASN A 854 -28.95 -18.72 -5.50
C ASN A 854 -28.82 -17.95 -4.18
N ASP A 855 -29.46 -16.79 -4.04
CA ASP A 855 -29.41 -16.00 -2.80
C ASP A 855 -29.92 -16.76 -1.56
N ASN A 856 -30.79 -17.76 -1.76
CA ASN A 856 -31.31 -18.63 -0.69
C ASN A 856 -30.34 -19.78 -0.30
N GLN A 857 -29.19 -19.89 -0.96
CA GLN A 857 -28.11 -20.84 -0.69
C GLN A 857 -26.83 -20.16 -0.18
N LEU A 858 -26.86 -18.82 -0.11
CA LEU A 858 -25.73 -17.99 0.31
C LEU A 858 -26.01 -17.40 1.69
N TRP A 859 -24.98 -17.39 2.52
CA TRP A 859 -25.07 -17.11 3.94
C TRP A 859 -24.05 -16.05 4.38
N ASN A 860 -24.40 -15.29 5.41
CA ASN A 860 -23.47 -14.43 6.15
C ASN A 860 -23.36 -14.92 7.60
N PHE A 861 -22.17 -14.79 8.17
CA PHE A 861 -21.86 -15.17 9.55
C PHE A 861 -21.72 -13.92 10.40
N ILE A 862 -22.77 -13.61 11.16
CA ILE A 862 -22.85 -12.44 12.04
C ILE A 862 -22.48 -12.92 13.45
N PRO A 863 -21.44 -12.36 14.10
CA PRO A 863 -21.08 -12.73 15.47
C PRO A 863 -22.27 -12.57 16.43
N SER A 864 -22.50 -13.58 17.26
CA SER A 864 -23.56 -13.61 18.28
C SER A 864 -22.99 -14.00 19.65
N LEU A 865 -23.77 -13.77 20.71
CA LEU A 865 -23.39 -14.18 22.07
C LEU A 865 -23.59 -15.69 22.25
N GLY A 866 -22.70 -16.31 23.05
CA GLY A 866 -22.78 -17.74 23.35
C GLY A 866 -24.01 -18.13 24.17
N VAL A 867 -24.34 -19.42 24.10
CA VAL A 867 -25.34 -20.04 24.98
C VAL A 867 -24.59 -20.55 26.20
N GLU A 868 -24.66 -19.82 27.34
CA GLU A 868 -24.16 -20.36 28.61
C GLU A 868 -25.08 -21.50 29.08
N PRO A 869 -24.54 -22.67 29.49
CA PRO A 869 -25.31 -23.63 30.22
C PRO A 869 -25.68 -23.03 31.58
N ARG A 870 -26.97 -22.79 31.81
CA ARG A 870 -27.49 -22.53 33.16
C ARG A 870 -27.44 -23.78 34.01
#